data_AF-A0A960XR03-F1
#
_entry.id   AF-A0A960XR03-F1
#
_cell.length_a   1.000
_cell.length_b   1.000
_cell.length_c   1.000
_cell.angle_alpha   90.00
_cell.angle_beta   90.00
_cell.angle_gamma   90.00
#
_symmetry.space_group_name_H-M   'P 1'
#
loop_
_entity.id
_entity.type
_entity.pdbx_description
1 polymer ?
#
loop_
_entity_poly.entity_id
_entity_poly.type
_entity_poly.pdbx_seq_one_letter_code
_entity_poly.pdbx_strand_id
1 'polypeptide(L)'
;MKPVFRNRFLAAAATAFGAFTVAVPADTVTVPLSPVADTRVFDADWGRDTNDGTGADIGVYQARDRSLLRFDLGALPTGSTLDAANLVLTVSGTFGGNPNGEAMNVYRLTQAWTEGGVTWNNYDGTNPWATAGGDYNGTVRASSTADVGAGQTITWDVTTLAQEWVANTYPNEGLIVINSGNTNGLHFASKENGNAAYRPYLAATITTPASPPVSSWTWNGGDGATGPVDGSGAWTDANKWWDGSAVATWVDGNDAIFGAGGTAGTVTVTGTVAPKSIWFQPTSSGSYAITGGTIDFGGTTRIVDASVDATIDSTIDNGTLLKQGSGKLILTGVNTYAGGTLIGSGVLQIGNGGVAGTLGAGTVNNDASVIFNRSDDLTVGNTILGVGSLTKDGAGLLELTSVNAYSGGTTVNDGVLLLAGNSGVGRISGTLTVNTGGTVETTGDGTGLGYVGQISAVNLNGGTLTTASTMHIWNISGGVNLAGGLLQSNDGISDPAGSFLEWGNTAVFATGDVTSTIAGRIRVRADNSPNLTFNVADGIQATDLLVSAAITQSGVANLTKSGLGTMSVTGATNYTGPTTVNEGVLSVGDGSNSTNLSDSAEVIVALDAQLDLNFTGTDVIGSLTLDGLDAGAGYLDASTHPDYLTGSGKLFVAGGFIDDNDGTWASTTDSYWELPDGWGSNTVASGYNQTATFDGATGTTVTLAGDIFIGALNFSGADYTLAGGSSLLTLDADSPTIFVDAGRTATIGTRLASFGGILKTGDGTLVITGNNETFEGITINGGTLVAERSVQDNGIHTLGTGPLIINNGGTLRSAVNWATSSEWNATSVGAITINQGGTWEIEALGQTVRNGLFLNGGTITATLSNADWGALHLKSGVTAGGGVTSTIDADTALSGTQTFIVESGSQLHYPGTIHNQIGTNSGITKEGEGTLVFTGAKTYTGPTTINFGTLQLGDGSTGGSLPGSAIVNNASLVLHPAVDVNLAEVALSISGTGSLTKTGSTILTITTPQTYTGDTIVDGGTLELQNNSASAILGTVANAGFETPDYTGGAWNYLGDDGIAAWSFSGGGIGSNGSPWLSIAPEGDQAAFIQINGNASQTISVPSDGDYVVSFQSANRPGYPATNLSVSIGATQAGSWTAAELGTGGTFVSRVSGPVFLTAGSHTLTFTGSTVSGDTGTAIDDVVVSSPTTNGSLSFLPEGNGVSNQITGSGTAVLNGQFNLDLSLADIADGNSWTLVNHATLNESYGANFSVTSNLGAFTNNSGTWTLV
;
A
#
# COMPACT_ATOMS: atom_id res chain seq x y z
N MET A 1 2.46 2.46 21.09
CA MET A 1 2.80 1.74 22.36
C MET A 1 4.29 1.35 22.35
N LYS A 2 4.88 0.93 23.47
CA LYS A 2 6.36 0.99 23.71
C LYS A 2 7.22 -0.06 22.95
N PRO A 3 8.47 0.30 22.56
CA PRO A 3 9.44 -0.63 21.97
C PRO A 3 10.23 -1.39 23.05
N VAL A 4 9.84 -2.63 23.36
CA VAL A 4 10.59 -3.51 24.31
C VAL A 4 10.77 -4.95 23.80
N PHE A 5 9.97 -5.41 22.83
CA PHE A 5 9.97 -6.83 22.42
C PHE A 5 11.00 -7.23 21.34
N ARG A 6 11.66 -6.28 20.66
CA ARG A 6 12.54 -6.60 19.50
C ARG A 6 13.87 -7.27 19.87
N ASN A 7 14.38 -7.08 21.10
CA ASN A 7 15.75 -7.47 21.46
C ASN A 7 15.92 -8.92 21.97
N ARG A 8 14.86 -9.73 22.05
CA ARG A 8 14.96 -11.11 22.60
C ARG A 8 14.98 -12.24 21.57
N PHE A 9 14.62 -12.00 20.31
CA PHE A 9 14.60 -13.06 19.30
C PHE A 9 15.92 -13.24 18.53
N LEU A 10 16.72 -12.18 18.35
CA LEU A 10 17.99 -12.28 17.62
C LEU A 10 19.00 -13.22 18.33
N ALA A 11 19.06 -13.21 19.66
CA ALA A 11 20.05 -13.99 20.42
C ALA A 11 19.94 -15.52 20.30
N ALA A 12 18.85 -16.06 19.74
CA ALA A 12 18.62 -17.51 19.61
C ALA A 12 19.01 -18.08 18.23
N ALA A 13 19.14 -17.25 17.19
CA ALA A 13 19.47 -17.70 15.84
C ALA A 13 20.98 -17.94 15.62
N ALA A 14 21.83 -17.42 16.52
CA ALA A 14 23.29 -17.37 16.38
C ALA A 14 24.01 -18.73 16.31
N THR A 15 23.43 -19.80 16.86
CA THR A 15 24.20 -20.98 17.28
C THR A 15 24.02 -22.25 16.44
N ALA A 16 23.32 -22.19 15.30
CA ALA A 16 22.92 -23.40 14.56
C ALA A 16 23.41 -23.53 13.11
N PHE A 17 23.66 -22.44 12.39
CA PHE A 17 24.09 -22.50 10.98
C PHE A 17 25.21 -21.51 10.66
N GLY A 18 26.18 -21.97 9.86
CA GLY A 18 27.31 -21.14 9.43
C GLY A 18 26.88 -20.05 8.45
N ALA A 19 27.64 -18.93 8.43
CA ALA A 19 27.29 -17.72 7.69
C ALA A 19 27.00 -17.98 6.20
N PHE A 20 25.77 -17.67 5.79
CA PHE A 20 25.37 -17.59 4.39
C PHE A 20 25.16 -16.12 4.02
N THR A 21 26.08 -15.56 3.23
CA THR A 21 26.03 -14.18 2.76
C THR A 21 25.13 -14.05 1.54
N VAL A 22 23.99 -13.38 1.69
CA VAL A 22 23.20 -12.87 0.55
C VAL A 22 23.95 -11.70 -0.07
N ALA A 23 24.12 -11.71 -1.40
CA ALA A 23 24.73 -10.58 -2.11
C ALA A 23 23.76 -9.40 -2.16
N VAL A 24 24.17 -8.26 -1.59
CA VAL A 24 23.47 -6.98 -1.74
C VAL A 24 23.67 -6.49 -3.18
N PRO A 25 22.68 -5.88 -3.87
CA PRO A 25 22.95 -5.24 -5.15
C PRO A 25 23.98 -4.11 -4.98
N ALA A 26 24.84 -3.94 -5.98
CA ALA A 26 25.88 -2.91 -5.96
C ALA A 26 25.28 -1.50 -6.06
N ASP A 27 25.71 -0.57 -5.21
CA ASP A 27 25.19 0.79 -5.15
C ASP A 27 25.92 1.71 -6.17
N THR A 28 25.15 2.40 -7.01
CA THR A 28 25.67 3.45 -7.89
C THR A 28 25.63 4.83 -7.19
N VAL A 29 26.73 5.57 -7.19
CA VAL A 29 26.87 6.88 -6.53
C VAL A 29 27.75 7.84 -7.35
N THR A 30 27.50 9.14 -7.28
CA THR A 30 28.33 10.15 -7.97
C THR A 30 29.31 10.83 -7.02
N VAL A 31 30.61 10.63 -7.29
CA VAL A 31 31.74 11.22 -6.56
C VAL A 31 32.24 12.47 -7.31
N PRO A 32 32.17 13.67 -6.73
CA PRO A 32 32.77 14.87 -7.32
C PRO A 32 34.28 14.92 -7.01
N LEU A 33 35.11 14.98 -8.04
CA LEU A 33 36.56 15.13 -7.91
C LEU A 33 37.00 16.56 -8.28
N SER A 34 37.72 17.23 -7.39
CA SER A 34 38.42 18.48 -7.71
C SER A 34 39.67 18.19 -8.55
N PRO A 35 40.12 19.11 -9.44
CA PRO A 35 41.38 18.93 -10.13
C PRO A 35 42.54 19.07 -9.15
N VAL A 36 43.55 18.22 -9.29
CA VAL A 36 44.83 18.38 -8.60
C VAL A 36 45.70 19.43 -9.29
N ALA A 37 45.49 19.65 -10.59
CA ALA A 37 46.09 20.74 -11.33
C ALA A 37 45.14 21.29 -12.40
N ASP A 38 45.08 22.60 -12.56
CA ASP A 38 44.47 23.29 -13.70
C ASP A 38 45.22 24.58 -14.03
N THR A 39 45.27 24.95 -15.30
CA THR A 39 45.81 26.24 -15.72
C THR A 39 45.40 26.59 -17.14
N ARG A 40 45.58 27.85 -17.52
CA ARG A 40 45.53 28.31 -18.90
C ARG A 40 46.94 28.52 -19.43
N VAL A 41 47.26 27.98 -20.59
CA VAL A 41 48.46 28.33 -21.37
C VAL A 41 48.07 29.22 -22.54
N PHE A 42 48.88 30.25 -22.85
CA PHE A 42 48.55 31.18 -23.93
C PHE A 42 49.76 31.89 -24.56
N ASP A 43 49.72 32.09 -25.88
CA ASP A 43 50.67 32.93 -26.66
C ASP A 43 50.24 34.40 -26.62
N ALA A 44 50.59 35.09 -25.53
CA ALA A 44 50.17 36.45 -25.27
C ALA A 44 50.92 37.47 -26.13
N ASP A 45 50.21 38.12 -27.06
CA ASP A 45 50.65 39.32 -27.80
C ASP A 45 52.14 39.33 -28.19
N TRP A 46 52.42 38.80 -29.38
CA TRP A 46 53.72 38.82 -30.07
C TRP A 46 54.81 37.86 -29.52
N GLY A 47 54.42 36.66 -29.05
CA GLY A 47 55.37 35.59 -28.74
C GLY A 47 55.84 35.57 -27.29
N ARG A 48 54.95 35.85 -26.33
CA ARG A 48 55.24 35.60 -24.91
C ARG A 48 54.66 34.26 -24.48
N ASP A 49 55.50 33.54 -23.75
CA ASP A 49 55.32 32.15 -23.41
C ASP A 49 54.89 32.03 -21.94
N THR A 50 53.59 31.99 -21.70
CA THR A 50 53.02 32.23 -20.36
C THR A 50 51.85 31.30 -20.02
N ASN A 51 51.60 31.18 -18.72
CA ASN A 51 50.43 30.58 -18.11
C ASN A 51 49.81 31.52 -17.07
N ASP A 52 48.55 31.27 -16.71
CA ASP A 52 47.90 31.97 -15.59
C ASP A 52 48.20 31.31 -14.22
N GLY A 53 48.76 30.09 -14.20
CA GLY A 53 49.25 29.42 -12.99
C GLY A 53 48.18 29.33 -11.90
N THR A 54 48.37 30.07 -10.81
CA THR A 54 47.44 30.20 -9.66
C THR A 54 46.39 31.32 -9.85
N GLY A 55 46.00 31.62 -11.09
CA GLY A 55 44.97 32.60 -11.42
C GLY A 55 43.58 32.10 -11.04
N ALA A 56 42.62 32.99 -10.79
CA ALA A 56 41.25 32.62 -10.40
C ALA A 56 40.37 32.09 -11.55
N ASP A 57 40.89 32.16 -12.78
CA ASP A 57 40.21 31.77 -14.01
C ASP A 57 41.18 30.99 -14.93
N ILE A 58 40.65 29.99 -15.62
CA ILE A 58 41.25 29.35 -16.80
C ILE A 58 40.45 29.78 -18.05
N GLY A 59 40.93 29.51 -19.27
CA GLY A 59 40.19 29.94 -20.45
C GLY A 59 40.64 29.37 -21.79
N VAL A 60 39.74 29.50 -22.76
CA VAL A 60 39.95 29.10 -24.16
C VAL A 60 39.61 30.27 -25.07
N TYR A 61 40.54 30.65 -25.94
CA TYR A 61 40.43 31.82 -26.82
C TYR A 61 41.29 31.64 -28.06
N GLN A 62 40.66 31.68 -29.23
CA GLN A 62 41.27 31.37 -30.53
C GLN A 62 42.06 30.02 -30.51
N ALA A 63 42.93 29.80 -31.50
CA ALA A 63 43.89 28.70 -31.50
C ALA A 63 45.15 28.99 -30.64
N ARG A 64 45.06 29.91 -29.67
CA ARG A 64 46.19 30.54 -28.95
C ARG A 64 46.13 30.45 -27.43
N ASP A 65 44.97 30.15 -26.86
CA ASP A 65 44.76 29.98 -25.43
C ASP A 65 44.03 28.67 -25.17
N ARG A 66 44.51 27.87 -24.21
CA ARG A 66 43.96 26.54 -23.90
C ARG A 66 43.94 26.29 -22.39
N SER A 67 42.86 25.68 -21.90
CA SER A 67 42.76 25.22 -20.50
C SER A 67 43.29 23.78 -20.40
N LEU A 68 44.23 23.53 -19.50
CA LEU A 68 44.69 22.19 -19.12
C LEU A 68 44.12 21.88 -17.74
N LEU A 69 43.59 20.67 -17.52
CA LEU A 69 43.11 20.19 -16.22
C LEU A 69 43.54 18.74 -15.99
N ARG A 70 43.86 18.38 -14.75
CA ARG A 70 44.17 17.00 -14.31
C ARG A 70 43.47 16.71 -12.99
N PHE A 71 42.72 15.61 -12.97
CA PHE A 71 41.98 15.10 -11.82
C PHE A 71 42.67 13.85 -11.28
N ASP A 72 42.64 13.63 -9.97
CA ASP A 72 43.13 12.39 -9.38
C ASP A 72 42.00 11.35 -9.27
N LEU A 73 41.95 10.43 -10.24
CA LEU A 73 41.02 9.30 -10.22
C LEU A 73 41.43 8.21 -9.22
N GLY A 74 42.64 8.27 -8.64
CA GLY A 74 43.06 7.42 -7.53
C GLY A 74 42.33 7.74 -6.21
N ALA A 75 41.67 8.90 -6.12
CA ALA A 75 40.81 9.28 -5.00
C ALA A 75 39.42 8.61 -5.01
N LEU A 76 39.07 7.89 -6.09
CA LEU A 76 37.87 7.06 -6.14
C LEU A 76 38.01 5.83 -5.21
N PRO A 77 36.90 5.34 -4.61
CA PRO A 77 36.92 4.13 -3.80
C PRO A 77 37.52 2.92 -4.52
N THR A 78 38.53 2.29 -3.91
CA THR A 78 39.18 1.13 -4.53
C THR A 78 38.21 -0.05 -4.65
N GLY A 79 38.04 -0.56 -5.87
CA GLY A 79 37.16 -1.69 -6.17
C GLY A 79 35.83 -1.30 -6.81
N SER A 80 35.50 0.00 -6.89
CA SER A 80 34.35 0.47 -7.67
C SER A 80 34.63 0.44 -9.18
N THR A 81 33.61 0.21 -10.00
CA THR A 81 33.66 0.49 -11.45
C THR A 81 33.34 1.96 -11.72
N LEU A 82 33.97 2.55 -12.75
CA LEU A 82 33.63 3.89 -13.22
C LEU A 82 32.66 3.79 -14.39
N ASP A 83 31.42 4.20 -14.18
CA ASP A 83 30.33 3.99 -15.14
C ASP A 83 30.10 5.25 -15.99
N ALA A 84 30.23 6.44 -15.40
CA ALA A 84 30.21 7.72 -16.12
C ALA A 84 31.19 8.74 -15.51
N ALA A 85 31.70 9.67 -16.31
CA ALA A 85 32.51 10.79 -15.84
C ALA A 85 32.21 12.08 -16.63
N ASN A 86 31.59 13.06 -15.96
CA ASN A 86 31.22 14.34 -16.57
C ASN A 86 32.11 15.47 -16.05
N LEU A 87 32.89 16.10 -16.93
CA LEU A 87 33.65 17.32 -16.61
C LEU A 87 32.68 18.49 -16.57
N VAL A 88 32.68 19.27 -15.49
CA VAL A 88 31.83 20.45 -15.30
C VAL A 88 32.70 21.67 -15.03
N LEU A 89 32.57 22.71 -15.86
CA LEU A 89 33.25 24.00 -15.70
C LEU A 89 32.21 25.13 -15.59
N THR A 90 32.37 26.03 -14.62
CA THR A 90 31.51 27.23 -14.49
C THR A 90 32.10 28.38 -15.29
N VAL A 91 31.31 29.00 -16.16
CA VAL A 91 31.73 30.17 -16.97
C VAL A 91 31.84 31.41 -16.09
N SER A 92 33.02 32.03 -16.05
CA SER A 92 33.26 33.28 -15.33
C SER A 92 33.19 34.52 -16.22
N GLY A 93 33.38 34.38 -17.54
CA GLY A 93 33.27 35.48 -18.49
C GLY A 93 33.49 35.08 -19.95
N THR A 94 33.45 36.07 -20.85
CA THR A 94 33.69 35.90 -22.30
C THR A 94 34.87 36.76 -22.76
N PHE A 95 35.55 36.33 -23.83
CA PHE A 95 36.72 37.03 -24.39
C PHE A 95 36.56 37.24 -25.91
N GLY A 96 36.89 38.44 -26.39
CA GLY A 96 36.79 38.83 -27.81
C GLY A 96 35.37 39.07 -28.35
N GLY A 97 34.35 38.41 -27.79
CA GLY A 97 32.96 38.51 -28.23
C GLY A 97 32.08 37.45 -27.57
N ASN A 98 30.91 37.17 -28.15
CA ASN A 98 30.07 36.05 -27.73
C ASN A 98 30.42 34.78 -28.56
N PRO A 99 30.89 33.68 -27.94
CA PRO A 99 31.23 32.44 -28.64
C PRO A 99 30.05 31.47 -28.88
N ASN A 100 28.78 31.84 -28.60
CA ASN A 100 27.60 30.99 -28.84
C ASN A 100 27.67 30.23 -30.18
N GLY A 101 27.41 28.93 -30.14
CA GLY A 101 27.52 28.00 -31.27
C GLY A 101 28.93 27.51 -31.62
N GLU A 102 30.01 28.08 -31.05
CA GLU A 102 31.37 27.53 -31.18
C GLU A 102 31.51 26.25 -30.34
N ALA A 103 32.13 25.21 -30.89
CA ALA A 103 32.30 23.93 -30.20
C ALA A 103 33.60 23.91 -29.38
N MET A 104 33.46 23.63 -28.09
CA MET A 104 34.55 23.49 -27.12
C MET A 104 34.91 22.01 -26.99
N ASN A 105 36.10 21.62 -27.46
CA ASN A 105 36.51 20.24 -27.58
C ASN A 105 37.51 19.86 -26.48
N VAL A 106 37.30 18.69 -25.87
CA VAL A 106 38.22 18.07 -24.91
C VAL A 106 39.09 17.05 -25.64
N TYR A 107 40.39 17.10 -25.39
CA TYR A 107 41.38 16.14 -25.88
C TYR A 107 42.21 15.58 -24.72
N ARG A 108 42.81 14.41 -24.91
CA ARG A 108 43.74 13.79 -23.95
C ARG A 108 45.15 14.33 -24.14
N LEU A 109 45.77 14.85 -23.09
CA LEU A 109 47.20 15.20 -23.11
C LEU A 109 48.05 13.92 -23.20
N THR A 110 49.17 14.00 -23.93
CA THR A 110 50.09 12.86 -24.14
C THR A 110 51.46 13.05 -23.48
N GLN A 111 51.64 14.15 -22.75
CA GLN A 111 52.90 14.55 -22.14
C GLN A 111 52.62 15.18 -20.78
N ALA A 112 53.36 14.74 -19.77
CA ALA A 112 53.28 15.26 -18.40
C ALA A 112 53.65 16.75 -18.33
N TRP A 113 52.91 17.50 -17.51
CA TRP A 113 53.09 18.94 -17.29
C TRP A 113 53.06 19.31 -15.80
N THR A 114 53.66 20.46 -15.50
CA THR A 114 53.74 21.05 -14.16
C THR A 114 53.01 22.38 -14.14
N GLU A 115 51.94 22.50 -13.35
CA GLU A 115 51.03 23.66 -13.31
C GLU A 115 51.69 25.04 -13.27
N GLY A 116 52.65 25.26 -12.37
CA GLY A 116 53.35 26.53 -12.25
C GLY A 116 54.46 26.78 -13.29
N GLY A 117 54.82 25.77 -14.10
CA GLY A 117 55.92 25.86 -15.08
C GLY A 117 55.47 25.67 -16.53
N VAL A 118 54.32 25.06 -16.77
CA VAL A 118 53.75 24.84 -18.11
C VAL A 118 53.45 26.18 -18.77
N THR A 119 53.69 26.29 -20.07
CA THR A 119 53.52 27.50 -20.89
C THR A 119 53.14 27.09 -22.32
N TRP A 120 53.11 28.02 -23.26
CA TRP A 120 52.77 27.73 -24.65
C TRP A 120 53.83 26.88 -25.35
N ASN A 121 55.13 27.09 -25.10
CA ASN A 121 56.21 26.29 -25.72
C ASN A 121 56.80 25.24 -24.79
N ASN A 122 56.68 25.35 -23.46
CA ASN A 122 57.30 24.41 -22.51
C ASN A 122 56.28 23.70 -21.58
N TYR A 123 56.49 22.41 -21.28
CA TYR A 123 55.57 21.64 -20.42
C TYR A 123 55.87 21.71 -18.92
N ASP A 124 57.10 22.07 -18.55
CA ASP A 124 57.56 22.16 -17.15
C ASP A 124 58.39 23.43 -16.86
N GLY A 125 58.43 24.37 -17.80
CA GLY A 125 59.20 25.61 -17.71
C GLY A 125 60.65 25.49 -18.19
N THR A 126 61.11 24.29 -18.56
CA THR A 126 62.47 24.03 -19.04
C THR A 126 62.53 23.22 -20.33
N ASN A 127 61.62 22.26 -20.51
CA ASN A 127 61.57 21.35 -21.65
C ASN A 127 60.44 21.72 -22.62
N PRO A 128 60.69 21.78 -23.94
CA PRO A 128 59.69 22.20 -24.90
C PRO A 128 58.69 21.07 -25.23
N TRP A 129 57.45 21.45 -25.55
CA TRP A 129 56.50 20.58 -26.25
C TRP A 129 57.03 20.19 -27.64
N ALA A 130 56.60 19.05 -28.18
CA ALA A 130 56.83 18.72 -29.58
C ALA A 130 56.02 19.62 -30.53
N THR A 131 54.83 20.04 -30.11
CA THR A 131 54.00 21.07 -30.77
C THR A 131 53.57 22.15 -29.78
N ALA A 132 53.75 23.42 -30.14
CA ALA A 132 53.37 24.53 -29.27
C ALA A 132 51.85 24.56 -28.97
N GLY A 133 51.53 24.92 -27.73
CA GLY A 133 50.21 24.87 -27.11
C GLY A 133 49.88 23.55 -26.40
N GLY A 134 50.81 22.61 -26.29
CA GLY A 134 50.59 21.31 -25.65
C GLY A 134 50.58 20.14 -26.61
N ASP A 135 51.16 19.02 -26.18
CA ASP A 135 51.13 17.75 -26.89
C ASP A 135 49.90 16.92 -26.45
N TYR A 136 48.96 16.72 -27.38
CA TYR A 136 47.70 16.01 -27.14
C TYR A 136 47.34 15.07 -28.29
N ASN A 137 46.48 14.09 -28.00
CA ASN A 137 45.92 13.20 -29.02
C ASN A 137 44.87 13.94 -29.85
N GLY A 138 45.04 13.98 -31.18
CA GLY A 138 44.18 14.75 -32.08
C GLY A 138 42.73 14.29 -32.22
N THR A 139 42.32 13.17 -31.60
CA THR A 139 40.93 12.70 -31.57
C THR A 139 40.16 13.44 -30.48
N VAL A 140 39.07 14.12 -30.86
CA VAL A 140 38.12 14.74 -29.90
C VAL A 140 37.58 13.64 -28.97
N ARG A 141 37.72 13.83 -27.66
CA ARG A 141 37.24 12.90 -26.64
C ARG A 141 35.84 13.25 -26.14
N ALA A 142 35.54 14.53 -26.07
CA ALA A 142 34.23 15.08 -25.76
C ALA A 142 34.06 16.45 -26.43
N SER A 143 32.83 16.89 -26.64
CA SER A 143 32.51 18.21 -27.20
C SER A 143 31.24 18.76 -26.58
N SER A 144 31.16 20.08 -26.43
CA SER A 144 29.99 20.80 -25.91
C SER A 144 29.97 22.21 -26.51
N THR A 145 28.79 22.82 -26.66
CA THR A 145 28.66 24.14 -27.30
C THR A 145 28.74 25.29 -26.29
N ALA A 146 29.30 26.42 -26.72
CA ALA A 146 29.51 27.59 -25.86
C ALA A 146 28.24 28.46 -25.66
N ASP A 147 27.05 27.86 -25.62
CA ASP A 147 25.74 28.54 -25.57
C ASP A 147 25.31 28.92 -24.14
N VAL A 148 26.26 29.42 -23.33
CA VAL A 148 26.10 29.60 -21.87
C VAL A 148 26.58 30.97 -21.40
N GLY A 149 25.85 31.54 -20.44
CA GLY A 149 26.18 32.83 -19.81
C GLY A 149 27.11 32.71 -18.60
N ALA A 150 27.65 33.84 -18.14
CA ALA A 150 28.43 33.88 -16.90
C ALA A 150 27.60 33.39 -15.69
N GLY A 151 28.20 32.55 -14.85
CA GLY A 151 27.55 31.86 -13.74
C GLY A 151 26.81 30.57 -14.12
N GLN A 152 26.76 30.19 -15.40
CA GLN A 152 26.25 28.89 -15.85
C GLN A 152 27.39 27.88 -16.01
N THR A 153 27.05 26.59 -15.92
CA THR A 153 27.97 25.49 -16.14
C THR A 153 27.90 24.97 -17.58
N ILE A 154 29.03 24.50 -18.08
CA ILE A 154 29.14 23.71 -19.31
C ILE A 154 29.70 22.33 -18.94
N THR A 155 29.12 21.30 -19.54
CA THR A 155 29.40 19.89 -19.21
C THR A 155 29.90 19.12 -20.43
N TRP A 156 30.89 18.25 -20.21
CA TRP A 156 31.38 17.30 -21.20
C TRP A 156 31.38 15.89 -20.63
N ASP A 157 30.75 14.95 -21.35
CA ASP A 157 30.92 13.52 -21.08
C ASP A 157 32.33 13.08 -21.49
N VAL A 158 33.19 12.87 -20.49
CA VAL A 158 34.57 12.39 -20.65
C VAL A 158 34.72 10.95 -20.15
N THR A 159 33.61 10.19 -20.03
CA THR A 159 33.57 8.82 -19.47
C THR A 159 34.63 7.92 -20.06
N THR A 160 34.72 7.84 -21.40
CA THR A 160 35.69 6.97 -22.09
C THR A 160 37.15 7.34 -21.81
N LEU A 161 37.42 8.63 -21.54
CA LEU A 161 38.75 9.13 -21.23
C LEU A 161 39.13 8.82 -19.77
N ALA A 162 38.20 9.01 -18.85
CA ALA A 162 38.41 8.67 -17.45
C ALA A 162 38.54 7.14 -17.23
N GLN A 163 37.75 6.33 -17.95
CA GLN A 163 37.88 4.87 -17.95
C GLN A 163 39.25 4.39 -18.48
N GLU A 164 39.81 5.03 -19.51
CA GLU A 164 41.17 4.72 -19.99
C GLU A 164 42.25 4.97 -18.91
N TRP A 165 42.07 6.00 -18.09
CA TRP A 165 42.97 6.33 -16.98
C TRP A 165 42.80 5.35 -15.82
N VAL A 166 41.56 5.02 -15.40
CA VAL A 166 41.30 3.99 -14.36
C VAL A 166 41.84 2.62 -14.78
N ALA A 167 41.66 2.23 -16.04
CA ALA A 167 42.19 0.99 -16.60
C ALA A 167 43.71 1.00 -16.84
N ASN A 168 44.41 2.13 -16.58
CA ASN A 168 45.82 2.33 -16.88
C ASN A 168 46.19 2.04 -18.35
N THR A 169 45.24 2.20 -19.28
CA THR A 169 45.48 2.03 -20.74
C THR A 169 46.42 3.13 -21.25
N TYR A 170 46.34 4.31 -20.64
CA TYR A 170 47.23 5.44 -20.85
C TYR A 170 47.49 6.16 -19.52
N PRO A 171 48.66 6.81 -19.32
CA PRO A 171 48.91 7.63 -18.14
C PRO A 171 47.94 8.81 -18.07
N ASN A 172 47.59 9.20 -16.84
CA ASN A 172 46.74 10.37 -16.57
C ASN A 172 47.56 11.67 -16.60
N GLU A 173 47.88 12.11 -17.82
CA GLU A 173 48.49 13.43 -18.04
C GLU A 173 47.46 14.58 -18.05
N GLY A 174 46.20 14.29 -17.75
CA GLY A 174 45.10 15.23 -17.80
C GLY A 174 44.52 15.46 -19.20
N LEU A 175 43.63 16.44 -19.29
CA LEU A 175 42.91 16.84 -20.48
C LEU A 175 43.24 18.29 -20.86
N ILE A 176 42.98 18.62 -22.12
CA ILE A 176 43.09 19.97 -22.66
C ILE A 176 41.78 20.35 -23.35
N VAL A 177 41.24 21.51 -23.00
CA VAL A 177 40.05 22.12 -23.62
C VAL A 177 40.52 23.12 -24.67
N ILE A 178 40.00 23.00 -25.89
CA ILE A 178 40.37 23.84 -27.03
C ILE A 178 39.10 24.30 -27.75
N ASN A 179 38.99 25.60 -28.02
CA ASN A 179 37.93 26.13 -28.87
C ASN A 179 38.20 25.77 -30.35
N SER A 180 37.19 25.26 -31.06
CA SER A 180 37.25 25.05 -32.50
C SER A 180 37.05 26.33 -33.33
N GLY A 181 36.43 27.36 -32.74
CA GLY A 181 36.33 28.71 -33.29
C GLY A 181 37.62 29.50 -33.20
N ASN A 182 37.83 30.45 -34.12
CA ASN A 182 39.06 31.25 -34.20
C ASN A 182 38.87 32.73 -33.83
N THR A 183 37.70 33.11 -33.31
CA THR A 183 37.30 34.50 -33.07
C THR A 183 37.10 34.85 -31.60
N ASN A 184 36.32 34.05 -30.86
CA ASN A 184 35.87 34.35 -29.50
C ASN A 184 36.35 33.28 -28.50
N GLY A 185 35.93 33.40 -27.24
CA GLY A 185 36.35 32.50 -26.17
C GLY A 185 35.59 32.66 -24.86
N LEU A 186 35.79 31.69 -23.97
CA LEU A 186 35.22 31.64 -22.62
C LEU A 186 36.34 31.63 -21.58
N HIS A 187 36.10 32.31 -20.46
CA HIS A 187 36.79 32.08 -19.19
C HIS A 187 35.93 31.19 -18.31
N PHE A 188 36.57 30.28 -17.59
CA PHE A 188 35.97 29.41 -16.59
C PHE A 188 36.66 29.66 -15.26
N ALA A 189 35.95 29.50 -14.14
CA ALA A 189 36.59 29.50 -12.83
C ALA A 189 37.66 28.40 -12.73
N SER A 190 38.81 28.70 -12.10
CA SER A 190 39.87 27.74 -11.78
C SER A 190 39.66 27.07 -10.42
N LYS A 191 40.54 26.14 -10.02
CA LYS A 191 40.56 25.60 -8.65
C LYS A 191 40.92 26.66 -7.59
N GLU A 192 41.67 27.70 -7.95
CA GLU A 192 41.98 28.84 -7.05
C GLU A 192 40.81 29.79 -6.84
N ASN A 193 39.71 29.67 -7.61
CA ASN A 193 38.61 30.62 -7.54
C ASN A 193 38.08 30.78 -6.10
N GLY A 194 37.86 32.04 -5.69
CA GLY A 194 37.45 32.38 -4.33
C GLY A 194 36.07 31.81 -3.95
N ASN A 195 35.21 31.53 -4.93
CA ASN A 195 33.94 30.86 -4.72
C ASN A 195 34.09 29.35 -4.96
N ALA A 196 34.08 28.55 -3.89
CA ALA A 196 34.17 27.10 -3.97
C ALA A 196 33.07 26.46 -4.82
N ALA A 197 31.87 27.04 -4.87
CA ALA A 197 30.75 26.51 -5.65
C ALA A 197 30.90 26.68 -7.17
N TYR A 198 31.84 27.51 -7.63
CA TYR A 198 32.12 27.70 -9.07
C TYR A 198 33.32 26.90 -9.55
N ARG A 199 34.12 26.34 -8.64
CA ARG A 199 35.34 25.60 -8.98
C ARG A 199 35.05 24.41 -9.89
N PRO A 200 35.97 24.10 -10.81
CA PRO A 200 35.82 22.99 -11.74
C PRO A 200 35.80 21.64 -11.01
N TYR A 201 35.01 20.70 -11.49
CA TYR A 201 34.98 19.33 -10.96
C TYR A 201 34.68 18.28 -12.03
N LEU A 202 35.06 17.04 -11.73
CA LEU A 202 34.72 15.85 -12.51
C LEU A 202 33.71 15.04 -11.71
N ALA A 203 32.47 14.95 -12.19
CA ALA A 203 31.42 14.11 -11.60
C ALA A 203 31.60 12.67 -12.08
N ALA A 204 32.24 11.84 -11.25
CA ALA A 204 32.48 10.44 -11.53
C ALA A 204 31.37 9.57 -10.90
N THR A 205 30.45 9.07 -11.73
CA THR A 205 29.45 8.08 -11.31
C THR A 205 30.10 6.71 -11.29
N ILE A 206 30.09 6.08 -10.12
CA ILE A 206 30.72 4.79 -9.86
C ILE A 206 29.69 3.80 -9.32
N THR A 207 29.90 2.51 -9.56
CA THR A 207 29.20 1.43 -8.88
C THR A 207 30.17 0.75 -7.94
N THR A 208 29.83 0.69 -6.65
CA THR A 208 30.71 0.19 -5.60
C THR A 208 30.56 -1.33 -5.38
N PRO A 209 31.48 -1.99 -4.66
CA PRO A 209 31.38 -3.42 -4.44
C PRO A 209 30.09 -3.81 -3.69
N ALA A 210 29.38 -4.81 -4.21
CA ALA A 210 28.21 -5.46 -3.60
C ALA A 210 28.52 -6.20 -2.27
N SER A 211 29.80 -6.45 -1.99
CA SER A 211 30.28 -7.19 -0.83
C SER A 211 31.72 -6.79 -0.50
N PRO A 212 32.19 -7.07 0.73
CA PRO A 212 33.56 -6.75 1.12
C PRO A 212 34.60 -7.43 0.19
N PRO A 213 35.72 -6.74 -0.16
CA PRO A 213 36.75 -7.32 -1.02
C PRO A 213 37.35 -8.61 -0.47
N VAL A 214 37.78 -9.54 -1.33
CA VAL A 214 38.34 -10.85 -0.93
C VAL A 214 39.67 -10.80 -0.18
N SER A 215 40.32 -9.63 -0.09
CA SER A 215 41.55 -9.37 0.66
C SER A 215 41.30 -8.51 1.91
N SER A 216 40.20 -8.80 2.60
CA SER A 216 39.69 -8.02 3.74
C SER A 216 40.02 -8.67 5.08
N TRP A 217 39.92 -7.86 6.13
CA TRP A 217 40.28 -8.23 7.48
C TRP A 217 39.01 -8.21 8.35
N THR A 218 38.64 -9.37 8.89
CA THR A 218 37.43 -9.51 9.72
C THR A 218 37.75 -9.35 11.20
N TRP A 219 36.87 -8.63 11.90
CA TRP A 219 36.98 -8.40 13.33
C TRP A 219 36.87 -9.71 14.12
N ASN A 220 37.72 -9.84 15.13
CA ASN A 220 37.93 -11.09 15.87
C ASN A 220 37.93 -10.85 17.40
N GLY A 221 37.09 -9.93 17.87
CA GLY A 221 36.87 -9.62 19.30
C GLY A 221 38.09 -9.14 20.10
N GLY A 222 39.29 -9.13 19.53
CA GLY A 222 40.55 -9.00 20.25
C GLY A 222 40.92 -10.22 21.11
N ASP A 223 40.21 -11.34 21.03
CA ASP A 223 40.46 -12.54 21.87
C ASP A 223 41.63 -13.39 21.34
N GLY A 224 41.88 -13.34 20.04
CA GLY A 224 42.94 -14.05 19.35
C GLY A 224 42.66 -15.51 19.03
N ALA A 225 41.39 -15.92 18.96
CA ALA A 225 40.95 -17.20 18.43
C ALA A 225 41.16 -17.29 16.90
N THR A 226 41.14 -18.50 16.36
CA THR A 226 41.25 -18.74 14.90
C THR A 226 39.87 -18.65 14.23
N GLY A 227 39.75 -17.82 13.20
CA GLY A 227 38.48 -17.47 12.53
C GLY A 227 37.93 -16.11 13.01
N PRO A 228 36.86 -15.60 12.39
CA PRO A 228 36.14 -14.42 12.87
C PRO A 228 35.24 -14.80 14.06
N VAL A 229 35.39 -14.10 15.19
CA VAL A 229 34.61 -14.34 16.43
C VAL A 229 33.66 -13.18 16.79
N ASP A 230 33.76 -12.04 16.09
CA ASP A 230 32.95 -10.85 16.35
C ASP A 230 33.07 -10.32 17.81
N GLY A 231 32.16 -9.45 18.27
CA GLY A 231 32.09 -9.01 19.68
C GLY A 231 32.88 -7.75 20.03
N SER A 232 33.17 -7.54 21.32
CA SER A 232 33.77 -6.29 21.85
C SER A 232 35.26 -6.42 22.14
N GLY A 233 36.06 -5.39 21.82
CA GLY A 233 37.51 -5.40 22.06
C GLY A 233 38.22 -4.14 21.55
N ALA A 234 39.54 -4.06 21.72
CA ALA A 234 40.32 -2.89 21.32
C ALA A 234 40.90 -3.02 19.90
N TRP A 235 40.64 -2.06 19.03
CA TRP A 235 41.30 -1.92 17.72
C TRP A 235 42.60 -1.13 17.91
N THR A 236 43.72 -1.82 17.74
CA THR A 236 45.06 -1.30 17.95
C THR A 236 45.99 -1.90 16.90
N ASP A 237 47.08 -1.21 16.57
CA ASP A 237 48.14 -1.65 15.65
C ASP A 237 48.82 -2.97 16.08
N ALA A 238 48.62 -3.39 17.33
CA ALA A 238 49.17 -4.61 17.92
C ALA A 238 48.12 -5.72 18.11
N ASN A 239 46.84 -5.48 17.78
CA ASN A 239 45.74 -6.40 18.09
C ASN A 239 45.26 -7.22 16.88
N LYS A 240 44.57 -8.31 17.24
CA LYS A 240 44.36 -9.52 16.45
C LYS A 240 43.06 -9.47 15.64
N TRP A 241 43.21 -9.34 14.33
CA TRP A 241 42.18 -9.49 13.30
C TRP A 241 42.28 -10.87 12.64
N TRP A 242 41.28 -11.25 11.85
CA TRP A 242 41.34 -12.43 10.98
C TRP A 242 41.57 -12.00 9.52
N ASP A 243 42.68 -12.43 8.90
CA ASP A 243 43.06 -12.06 7.53
C ASP A 243 42.53 -13.03 6.43
N GLY A 244 41.60 -13.91 6.81
CA GLY A 244 41.12 -15.02 5.98
C GLY A 244 41.92 -16.32 6.16
N SER A 245 43.15 -16.27 6.67
CA SER A 245 44.06 -17.42 6.81
C SER A 245 44.58 -17.63 8.23
N ALA A 246 44.82 -16.55 8.95
CA ALA A 246 45.47 -16.52 10.25
C ALA A 246 45.00 -15.31 11.07
N VAL A 247 45.41 -15.33 12.33
CA VAL A 247 45.20 -14.22 13.27
C VAL A 247 46.37 -13.25 13.14
N ALA A 248 46.11 -12.05 12.64
CA ALA A 248 47.12 -11.07 12.24
C ALA A 248 46.98 -9.72 12.96
N THR A 249 48.08 -8.97 13.07
CA THR A 249 48.09 -7.59 13.62
C THR A 249 47.61 -6.61 12.57
N TRP A 250 46.64 -5.74 12.91
CA TRP A 250 46.08 -4.73 12.00
C TRP A 250 47.17 -3.99 11.20
N VAL A 251 46.95 -3.82 9.90
CA VAL A 251 47.79 -3.01 9.02
C VAL A 251 46.91 -2.01 8.30
N ASP A 252 47.26 -0.73 8.38
CA ASP A 252 46.54 0.35 7.69
C ASP A 252 46.52 0.16 6.17
N GLY A 253 45.45 0.65 5.54
CA GLY A 253 45.17 0.43 4.13
C GLY A 253 44.49 -0.90 3.80
N ASN A 254 44.12 -1.72 4.80
CA ASN A 254 43.25 -2.88 4.60
C ASN A 254 41.77 -2.53 4.80
N ASP A 255 40.89 -3.36 4.24
CA ASP A 255 39.43 -3.24 4.39
C ASP A 255 38.98 -3.89 5.72
N ALA A 256 38.31 -3.12 6.58
CA ALA A 256 37.89 -3.56 7.91
C ALA A 256 36.43 -4.05 7.90
N ILE A 257 36.19 -5.31 8.27
CA ILE A 257 34.85 -5.91 8.36
C ILE A 257 34.47 -6.15 9.82
N PHE A 258 33.30 -5.66 10.20
CA PHE A 258 32.62 -5.95 11.46
C PHE A 258 31.34 -6.75 11.17
N GLY A 259 31.17 -7.89 11.83
CA GLY A 259 30.08 -8.83 11.55
C GLY A 259 30.51 -9.92 10.57
N ALA A 260 30.20 -11.16 10.93
CA ALA A 260 30.24 -12.34 10.05
C ALA A 260 29.24 -13.41 10.53
N GLY A 261 28.06 -12.99 11.00
CA GLY A 261 27.08 -13.86 11.66
C GLY A 261 27.29 -14.04 13.17
N GLY A 262 28.35 -13.51 13.77
CA GLY A 262 28.54 -13.48 15.22
C GLY A 262 27.77 -12.36 15.92
N THR A 263 28.01 -12.18 17.22
CA THR A 263 27.32 -11.19 18.06
C THR A 263 28.03 -9.84 18.01
N ALA A 264 27.30 -8.75 17.78
CA ALA A 264 27.86 -7.42 17.72
C ALA A 264 28.47 -6.95 19.06
N GLY A 265 29.35 -5.95 19.02
CA GLY A 265 29.99 -5.42 20.23
C GLY A 265 30.52 -4.00 20.11
N THR A 266 31.18 -3.55 21.18
CA THR A 266 31.88 -2.26 21.22
C THR A 266 33.35 -2.46 20.83
N VAL A 267 33.75 -1.83 19.75
CA VAL A 267 35.13 -1.79 19.28
C VAL A 267 35.76 -0.49 19.73
N THR A 268 36.86 -0.54 20.48
CA THR A 268 37.54 0.65 21.00
C THR A 268 38.85 0.89 20.26
N VAL A 269 38.87 1.87 19.36
CA VAL A 269 40.09 2.35 18.69
C VAL A 269 41.03 2.93 19.72
N THR A 270 42.31 2.57 19.68
CA THR A 270 43.36 3.18 20.52
C THR A 270 44.39 3.88 19.66
N GLY A 271 44.53 5.20 19.78
CA GLY A 271 45.38 5.99 18.88
C GLY A 271 44.64 6.35 17.60
N THR A 272 45.28 6.13 16.45
CA THR A 272 44.76 6.42 15.12
C THR A 272 44.90 5.17 14.26
N VAL A 273 43.85 4.80 13.52
CA VAL A 273 43.85 3.69 12.55
C VAL A 273 43.36 4.21 11.20
N ALA A 274 43.94 3.72 10.10
CA ALA A 274 43.61 4.17 8.75
C ALA A 274 43.07 3.02 7.86
N PRO A 275 41.79 2.62 8.04
CA PRO A 275 41.14 1.61 7.20
C PRO A 275 40.88 2.12 5.79
N LYS A 276 41.00 1.21 4.82
CA LYS A 276 40.73 1.48 3.40
C LYS A 276 39.24 1.54 3.07
N SER A 277 38.44 0.79 3.82
CA SER A 277 36.98 0.84 3.90
C SER A 277 36.52 0.21 5.21
N ILE A 278 35.29 0.48 5.63
CA ILE A 278 34.64 -0.14 6.79
C ILE A 278 33.34 -0.80 6.33
N TRP A 279 33.10 -2.03 6.75
CA TRP A 279 31.91 -2.81 6.40
C TRP A 279 31.22 -3.31 7.66
N PHE A 280 29.94 -3.01 7.84
CA PHE A 280 29.09 -3.60 8.87
C PHE A 280 28.14 -4.62 8.24
N GLN A 281 28.49 -5.89 8.39
CA GLN A 281 27.76 -7.03 7.83
C GLN A 281 26.74 -7.60 8.83
N PRO A 282 25.78 -8.42 8.38
CA PRO A 282 24.79 -9.04 9.25
C PRO A 282 25.38 -9.76 10.46
N THR A 283 24.87 -9.40 11.64
CA THR A 283 25.21 -10.01 12.93
C THR A 283 24.07 -10.90 13.38
N SER A 284 24.34 -11.96 14.14
CA SER A 284 23.27 -12.76 14.74
C SER A 284 22.51 -12.02 15.84
N SER A 285 23.15 -11.07 16.56
CA SER A 285 22.44 -10.15 17.44
C SER A 285 23.19 -8.84 17.72
N GLY A 286 22.43 -7.76 17.89
CA GLY A 286 22.95 -6.43 18.24
C GLY A 286 23.39 -5.58 17.04
N SER A 287 23.99 -4.43 17.35
CA SER A 287 24.61 -3.51 16.39
C SER A 287 26.01 -3.15 16.88
N TYR A 288 26.94 -2.96 15.97
CA TYR A 288 28.31 -2.57 16.31
C TYR A 288 28.41 -1.10 16.72
N ALA A 289 29.30 -0.81 17.66
CA ALA A 289 29.67 0.55 18.06
C ALA A 289 31.19 0.72 18.06
N ILE A 290 31.74 1.56 17.18
CA ILE A 290 33.16 1.91 17.16
C ILE A 290 33.37 3.17 18.00
N THR A 291 34.32 3.14 18.94
CA THR A 291 34.49 4.13 20.02
C THR A 291 35.96 4.47 20.25
N GLY A 292 36.24 5.60 20.91
CA GLY A 292 37.60 5.93 21.38
C GLY A 292 38.39 6.80 20.42
N GLY A 293 39.50 6.27 19.90
CA GLY A 293 40.47 7.00 19.06
C GLY A 293 39.98 7.35 17.65
N THR A 294 40.91 7.79 16.81
CA THR A 294 40.64 8.36 15.48
C THR A 294 40.65 7.31 14.37
N ILE A 295 39.72 7.43 13.43
CA ILE A 295 39.69 6.71 12.15
C ILE A 295 40.13 7.70 11.07
N ASP A 296 41.31 7.51 10.49
CA ASP A 296 41.86 8.40 9.46
C ASP A 296 41.57 7.85 8.05
N PHE A 297 40.88 8.62 7.22
CA PHE A 297 40.57 8.26 5.85
C PHE A 297 41.72 8.59 4.86
N GLY A 298 42.77 9.28 5.30
CA GLY A 298 44.00 9.48 4.54
C GLY A 298 43.86 10.41 3.33
N GLY A 299 42.85 11.29 3.33
CA GLY A 299 42.64 12.28 2.27
C GLY A 299 41.85 11.78 1.04
N THR A 300 41.45 10.51 0.98
CA THR A 300 40.69 9.93 -0.15
C THR A 300 39.22 9.70 0.21
N THR A 301 38.40 9.30 -0.77
CA THR A 301 37.04 8.80 -0.51
C THR A 301 37.11 7.41 0.13
N ARG A 302 36.39 7.19 1.24
CA ARG A 302 36.32 5.89 1.93
C ARG A 302 34.88 5.42 2.05
N ILE A 303 34.65 4.17 1.64
CA ILE A 303 33.37 3.49 1.84
C ILE A 303 33.22 3.12 3.32
N VAL A 304 32.09 3.52 3.90
CA VAL A 304 31.52 2.92 5.11
C VAL A 304 30.19 2.28 4.69
N ASP A 305 30.26 0.99 4.38
CA ASP A 305 29.08 0.17 4.13
C ASP A 305 28.44 -0.20 5.46
N ALA A 306 27.18 0.18 5.62
CA ALA A 306 26.34 -0.22 6.73
C ALA A 306 25.17 -1.05 6.20
N SER A 307 25.43 -2.28 5.78
CA SER A 307 24.40 -3.27 5.45
C SER A 307 23.49 -3.62 6.64
N VAL A 308 23.92 -3.30 7.86
CA VAL A 308 23.09 -3.26 9.09
C VAL A 308 23.35 -1.99 9.89
N ASP A 309 22.44 -1.66 10.82
CA ASP A 309 22.58 -0.52 11.72
C ASP A 309 23.86 -0.60 12.56
N ALA A 310 24.67 0.47 12.55
CA ALA A 310 25.94 0.56 13.25
C ALA A 310 26.21 2.00 13.74
N THR A 311 27.01 2.14 14.81
CA THR A 311 27.39 3.44 15.39
C THR A 311 28.90 3.67 15.29
N ILE A 312 29.29 4.89 14.92
CA ILE A 312 30.68 5.38 15.03
C ILE A 312 30.68 6.61 15.96
N ASP A 313 31.26 6.40 17.13
CA ASP A 313 31.53 7.39 18.20
C ASP A 313 32.99 7.88 18.15
N SER A 314 33.89 7.10 17.53
CA SER A 314 35.23 7.54 17.15
C SER A 314 35.20 8.75 16.21
N THR A 315 36.17 9.65 16.34
CA THR A 315 36.39 10.73 15.36
C THR A 315 36.83 10.14 14.02
N ILE A 316 36.08 10.42 12.96
CA ILE A 316 36.52 10.21 11.58
C ILE A 316 37.24 11.48 11.10
N ASP A 317 38.48 11.34 10.63
CA ASP A 317 39.38 12.43 10.22
C ASP A 317 39.88 12.27 8.77
N ASN A 318 40.19 13.40 8.12
CA ASN A 318 40.61 13.53 6.71
C ASN A 318 39.66 12.90 5.66
N GLY A 319 39.92 13.13 4.38
CA GLY A 319 39.20 12.47 3.27
C GLY A 319 37.69 12.77 3.18
N THR A 320 36.96 11.88 2.51
CA THR A 320 35.50 11.97 2.25
C THR A 320 34.80 10.71 2.74
N LEU A 321 33.71 10.87 3.50
CA LEU A 321 32.85 9.77 3.93
C LEU A 321 31.85 9.39 2.82
N LEU A 322 31.90 8.15 2.34
CA LEU A 322 30.86 7.56 1.47
C LEU A 322 30.05 6.51 2.26
N LYS A 323 28.81 6.85 2.61
CA LYS A 323 27.84 5.95 3.26
C LYS A 323 27.10 5.13 2.20
N GLN A 324 27.13 3.81 2.37
CA GLN A 324 26.40 2.82 1.56
C GLN A 324 25.81 1.70 2.44
N GLY A 325 25.18 0.69 1.84
CA GLY A 325 24.42 -0.35 2.53
C GLY A 325 23.05 0.15 3.05
N SER A 326 22.07 -0.75 3.14
CA SER A 326 20.67 -0.40 3.44
C SER A 326 20.39 0.05 4.88
N GLY A 327 21.29 -0.26 5.83
CA GLY A 327 21.17 0.09 7.24
C GLY A 327 21.54 1.53 7.58
N LYS A 328 21.39 1.86 8.86
CA LYS A 328 21.68 3.17 9.43
C LYS A 328 23.12 3.26 9.96
N LEU A 329 23.90 4.18 9.42
CA LEU A 329 25.15 4.61 10.05
C LEU A 329 24.86 5.77 11.00
N ILE A 330 25.08 5.56 12.29
CA ILE A 330 24.87 6.56 13.35
C ILE A 330 26.22 7.18 13.71
N LEU A 331 26.37 8.49 13.53
CA LEU A 331 27.56 9.24 13.93
C LEU A 331 27.29 9.96 15.26
N THR A 332 27.90 9.47 16.35
CA THR A 332 27.95 10.15 17.66
C THR A 332 29.31 10.79 17.94
N GLY A 333 30.33 10.47 17.13
CA GLY A 333 31.65 11.11 17.21
C GLY A 333 31.66 12.55 16.71
N VAL A 334 32.67 13.30 17.17
CA VAL A 334 33.02 14.62 16.59
C VAL A 334 33.95 14.37 15.41
N ASN A 335 33.46 14.61 14.19
CA ASN A 335 34.14 14.27 12.95
C ASN A 335 34.82 15.50 12.32
N THR A 336 36.00 15.29 11.75
CA THR A 336 36.88 16.36 11.22
C THR A 336 37.31 16.14 9.77
N TYR A 337 36.82 15.08 9.10
CA TYR A 337 37.01 14.87 7.67
C TYR A 337 36.58 16.11 6.84
N ALA A 338 37.36 16.42 5.80
CA ALA A 338 37.29 17.72 5.12
C ALA A 338 36.77 17.66 3.67
N GLY A 339 36.68 16.46 3.08
CA GLY A 339 36.28 16.23 1.70
C GLY A 339 34.77 16.03 1.49
N GLY A 340 33.93 16.34 2.49
CA GLY A 340 32.48 16.19 2.41
C GLY A 340 31.94 14.80 2.74
N THR A 341 30.64 14.65 2.52
CA THR A 341 29.85 13.44 2.79
C THR A 341 29.05 13.05 1.55
N LEU A 342 29.08 11.77 1.19
CA LEU A 342 28.29 11.16 0.13
C LEU A 342 27.39 10.10 0.77
N ILE A 343 26.09 10.12 0.49
CA ILE A 343 25.12 9.14 0.99
C ILE A 343 24.45 8.50 -0.22
N GLY A 344 24.96 7.32 -0.63
CA GLY A 344 24.43 6.58 -1.79
C GLY A 344 23.19 5.75 -1.44
N SER A 345 23.14 5.19 -0.22
CA SER A 345 22.04 4.30 0.19
C SER A 345 21.87 4.21 1.72
N GLY A 346 20.71 3.70 2.14
CA GLY A 346 20.31 3.59 3.54
C GLY A 346 20.17 4.94 4.23
N VAL A 347 20.60 5.03 5.48
CA VAL A 347 20.43 6.22 6.32
C VAL A 347 21.75 6.66 6.95
N LEU A 348 22.09 7.95 6.87
CA LEU A 348 23.09 8.58 7.74
C LEU A 348 22.38 9.33 8.87
N GLN A 349 22.61 8.97 10.13
CA GLN A 349 22.06 9.66 11.29
C GLN A 349 23.15 10.40 12.07
N ILE A 350 22.94 11.68 12.35
CA ILE A 350 23.82 12.53 13.16
C ILE A 350 23.23 12.66 14.56
N GLY A 351 23.98 12.19 15.57
CA GLY A 351 23.49 12.02 16.93
C GLY A 351 22.57 10.81 17.11
N ASN A 352 22.17 10.54 18.35
CA ASN A 352 21.26 9.46 18.70
C ASN A 352 20.38 9.82 19.93
N GLY A 353 19.79 11.02 19.90
CA GLY A 353 19.03 11.60 21.01
C GLY A 353 19.90 12.21 22.11
N GLY A 354 21.22 12.23 21.95
CA GLY A 354 22.20 12.81 22.88
C GLY A 354 22.94 14.02 22.33
N VAL A 355 23.83 14.60 23.15
CA VAL A 355 24.61 15.83 22.87
C VAL A 355 25.93 15.62 22.08
N ALA A 356 26.13 14.45 21.47
CA ALA A 356 27.34 14.10 20.71
C ALA A 356 26.99 13.66 19.27
N GLY A 357 27.84 13.99 18.29
CA GLY A 357 27.68 13.64 16.86
C GLY A 357 27.71 14.84 15.91
N THR A 358 28.67 14.87 14.97
CA THR A 358 28.75 15.90 13.92
C THR A 358 28.94 15.31 12.53
N LEU A 359 28.62 16.10 11.49
CA LEU A 359 29.21 15.92 10.17
C LEU A 359 30.68 16.41 10.17
N GLY A 360 31.42 16.07 9.12
CA GLY A 360 32.68 16.75 8.78
C GLY A 360 32.44 18.05 7.99
N ALA A 361 33.49 18.63 7.45
CA ALA A 361 33.41 19.80 6.56
C ALA A 361 33.17 19.40 5.10
N GLY A 362 32.67 20.34 4.28
CA GLY A 362 32.38 20.14 2.86
C GLY A 362 30.88 20.00 2.56
N THR A 363 30.56 19.65 1.31
CA THR A 363 29.18 19.40 0.85
C THR A 363 28.66 18.05 1.34
N VAL A 364 27.34 17.92 1.50
CA VAL A 364 26.64 16.66 1.72
C VAL A 364 25.84 16.33 0.46
N ASN A 365 26.29 15.35 -0.32
CA ASN A 365 25.51 14.81 -1.43
C ASN A 365 24.66 13.67 -0.86
N ASN A 366 23.37 13.93 -0.70
CA ASN A 366 22.39 13.04 -0.11
C ASN A 366 21.48 12.48 -1.21
N ASP A 367 21.76 11.27 -1.68
CA ASP A 367 20.91 10.57 -2.67
C ASP A 367 19.95 9.56 -2.00
N ALA A 368 19.98 9.44 -0.67
CA ALA A 368 19.09 8.57 0.11
C ALA A 368 18.41 9.31 1.28
N SER A 369 18.96 9.24 2.51
CA SER A 369 18.39 9.94 3.66
C SER A 369 19.44 10.37 4.70
N VAL A 370 19.29 11.60 5.20
CA VAL A 370 20.04 12.13 6.34
C VAL A 370 19.09 12.47 7.49
N ILE A 371 19.40 12.00 8.70
CA ILE A 371 18.61 12.25 9.91
C ILE A 371 19.45 13.02 10.94
N PHE A 372 18.89 14.08 11.50
CA PHE A 372 19.46 14.80 12.64
C PHE A 372 18.68 14.48 13.91
N ASN A 373 19.29 13.71 14.81
CA ASN A 373 18.72 13.27 16.08
C ASN A 373 19.58 13.75 17.26
N ARG A 374 19.47 15.05 17.54
CA ARG A 374 20.21 15.77 18.60
C ARG A 374 19.25 16.35 19.65
N SER A 375 19.61 16.25 20.93
CA SER A 375 18.81 16.84 22.03
C SER A 375 19.24 18.26 22.42
N ASP A 376 20.36 18.73 21.90
CA ASP A 376 20.87 20.09 21.97
C ASP A 376 20.90 20.73 20.56
N ASP A 377 21.19 22.03 20.54
CA ASP A 377 21.16 22.83 19.32
C ASP A 377 22.38 22.56 18.43
N LEU A 378 22.17 22.46 17.12
CA LEU A 378 23.20 22.26 16.11
C LEU A 378 23.00 23.18 14.91
N THR A 379 24.02 23.99 14.63
CA THR A 379 24.15 24.71 13.36
C THR A 379 24.86 23.85 12.32
N VAL A 380 24.23 23.66 11.16
CA VAL A 380 24.80 22.95 10.00
C VAL A 380 25.11 23.95 8.90
N GLY A 381 26.41 24.20 8.71
CA GLY A 381 26.94 25.03 7.62
C GLY A 381 27.19 24.27 6.31
N ASN A 382 27.07 22.94 6.31
CA ASN A 382 27.21 22.13 5.10
C ASN A 382 26.10 22.43 4.10
N THR A 383 26.43 22.58 2.81
CA THR A 383 25.44 22.60 1.74
C THR A 383 24.94 21.19 1.46
N ILE A 384 23.63 20.96 1.58
CA ILE A 384 23.01 19.65 1.33
C ILE A 384 22.37 19.64 -0.08
N LEU A 385 22.75 18.65 -0.88
CA LEU A 385 22.36 18.45 -2.29
C LEU A 385 21.86 17.01 -2.50
N GLY A 386 21.38 16.67 -3.70
CA GLY A 386 21.04 15.29 -4.10
C GLY A 386 19.54 14.99 -4.11
N VAL A 387 19.17 13.77 -4.48
CA VAL A 387 17.73 13.39 -4.61
C VAL A 387 17.06 12.97 -3.30
N GLY A 388 17.86 12.79 -2.24
CA GLY A 388 17.44 12.24 -0.95
C GLY A 388 16.69 13.21 -0.03
N SER A 389 16.26 12.65 1.11
CA SER A 389 15.42 13.31 2.13
C SER A 389 16.22 13.79 3.34
N LEU A 390 15.73 14.83 4.01
CA LEU A 390 16.21 15.28 5.33
C LEU A 390 15.14 15.04 6.41
N THR A 391 15.53 14.44 7.53
CA THR A 391 14.65 14.25 8.69
C THR A 391 15.24 14.87 9.95
N LYS A 392 14.40 15.54 10.75
CA LYS A 392 14.73 16.16 12.03
C LYS A 392 13.94 15.46 13.15
N ASP A 393 14.63 14.65 13.93
CA ASP A 393 14.05 13.71 14.92
C ASP A 393 14.35 14.05 16.39
N GLY A 394 15.39 14.85 16.66
CA GLY A 394 15.80 15.15 18.03
C GLY A 394 15.16 16.43 18.58
N ALA A 395 15.01 16.54 19.89
CA ALA A 395 14.33 17.67 20.55
C ALA A 395 15.05 19.04 20.46
N GLY A 396 16.36 19.08 20.14
CA GLY A 396 17.13 20.33 20.03
C GLY A 396 16.78 21.16 18.78
N LEU A 397 17.34 22.35 18.65
CA LEU A 397 17.20 23.17 17.43
C LEU A 397 18.21 22.72 16.35
N LEU A 398 17.76 22.50 15.12
CA LEU A 398 18.62 22.35 13.95
C LEU A 398 18.58 23.63 13.13
N GLU A 399 19.69 24.37 13.05
CA GLU A 399 19.82 25.57 12.22
C GLU A 399 20.51 25.20 10.90
N LEU A 400 19.86 25.46 9.77
CA LEU A 400 20.48 25.33 8.45
C LEU A 400 20.98 26.71 7.99
N THR A 401 22.29 26.83 7.74
CA THR A 401 22.94 28.10 7.38
C THR A 401 23.62 28.08 6.00
N SER A 402 23.17 27.18 5.11
CA SER A 402 23.59 27.10 3.72
C SER A 402 22.39 27.00 2.77
N VAL A 403 22.59 27.31 1.49
CA VAL A 403 21.54 27.23 0.46
C VAL A 403 21.41 25.78 0.00
N ASN A 404 20.50 25.01 0.59
CA ASN A 404 20.33 23.60 0.22
C ASN A 404 19.54 23.46 -1.10
N ALA A 405 19.70 22.32 -1.76
CA ALA A 405 19.04 21.98 -3.02
C ALA A 405 18.79 20.47 -3.16
N TYR A 406 18.50 19.78 -2.05
CA TYR A 406 18.04 18.39 -2.09
C TYR A 406 16.56 18.32 -2.44
N SER A 407 16.13 17.31 -3.22
CA SER A 407 14.75 17.24 -3.74
C SER A 407 13.81 16.29 -3.00
N GLY A 408 14.31 15.37 -2.19
CA GLY A 408 13.50 14.34 -1.52
C GLY A 408 12.63 14.83 -0.36
N GLY A 409 12.59 16.14 -0.11
CA GLY A 409 11.76 16.75 0.91
C GLY A 409 12.36 16.73 2.33
N THR A 410 11.65 17.38 3.25
CA THR A 410 12.06 17.61 4.63
C THR A 410 10.96 17.15 5.58
N THR A 411 11.29 16.28 6.55
CA THR A 411 10.36 15.86 7.61
C THR A 411 10.86 16.34 8.97
N VAL A 412 9.99 16.98 9.76
CA VAL A 412 10.28 17.43 11.13
C VAL A 412 9.35 16.71 12.09
N ASN A 413 9.90 15.85 12.93
CA ASN A 413 9.18 15.01 13.89
C ASN A 413 9.21 15.59 15.32
N ASP A 414 10.31 16.23 15.70
CA ASP A 414 10.48 16.82 17.04
C ASP A 414 11.41 18.05 17.02
N GLY A 415 11.31 18.89 18.06
CA GLY A 415 12.10 20.10 18.25
C GLY A 415 11.91 21.14 17.13
N VAL A 416 12.91 22.03 16.98
CA VAL A 416 12.87 23.13 16.00
C VAL A 416 13.79 22.84 14.81
N LEU A 417 13.32 23.13 13.60
CA LEU A 417 14.13 23.34 12.39
C LEU A 417 14.11 24.84 12.07
N LEU A 418 15.24 25.52 12.23
CA LEU A 418 15.42 26.93 11.95
C LEU A 418 16.04 27.12 10.55
N LEU A 419 15.32 27.84 9.69
CA LEU A 419 15.76 28.23 8.35
C LEU A 419 16.22 29.70 8.40
N ALA A 420 17.53 29.91 8.44
CA ALA A 420 18.17 31.22 8.62
C ALA A 420 18.14 32.07 7.33
N GLY A 421 16.94 32.49 6.92
CA GLY A 421 16.61 33.09 5.61
C GLY A 421 17.16 34.47 5.30
N ASN A 422 18.44 34.76 5.53
CA ASN A 422 19.08 35.97 5.00
C ASN A 422 19.65 35.67 3.61
N SER A 423 19.04 36.18 2.54
CA SER A 423 19.45 35.99 1.14
C SER A 423 19.44 34.53 0.66
N GLY A 424 18.36 33.78 0.98
CA GLY A 424 18.19 32.37 0.58
C GLY A 424 19.01 31.35 1.38
N VAL A 425 19.74 31.81 2.40
CA VAL A 425 20.43 30.93 3.36
C VAL A 425 19.41 30.10 4.14
N GLY A 426 19.76 28.85 4.46
CA GLY A 426 18.84 27.92 5.12
C GLY A 426 17.69 27.42 4.24
N ARG A 427 17.69 27.69 2.92
CA ARG A 427 16.66 27.20 2.01
C ARG A 427 16.53 25.67 2.05
N ILE A 428 15.30 25.17 2.00
CA ILE A 428 14.94 23.77 1.73
C ILE A 428 14.14 23.64 0.43
N SER A 429 14.04 22.42 -0.12
CA SER A 429 13.27 22.12 -1.34
C SER A 429 12.55 20.77 -1.20
N GLY A 430 11.68 20.44 -2.17
CA GLY A 430 10.78 19.29 -2.10
C GLY A 430 9.59 19.54 -1.17
N THR A 431 8.92 18.48 -0.71
CA THR A 431 7.78 18.60 0.22
C THR A 431 8.28 18.83 1.64
N LEU A 432 7.69 19.79 2.35
CA LEU A 432 7.88 19.97 3.79
C LEU A 432 6.75 19.27 4.56
N THR A 433 7.10 18.36 5.48
CA THR A 433 6.17 17.73 6.41
C THR A 433 6.58 18.05 7.84
N VAL A 434 5.66 18.58 8.65
CA VAL A 434 5.86 18.90 10.07
C VAL A 434 4.83 18.12 10.88
N ASN A 435 5.31 17.11 11.61
CA ASN A 435 4.46 16.25 12.44
C ASN A 435 4.29 16.83 13.85
N THR A 436 3.34 16.28 14.61
CA THR A 436 3.08 16.66 16.01
C THR A 436 4.35 16.56 16.86
N GLY A 437 4.77 17.69 17.44
CA GLY A 437 6.04 17.84 18.18
C GLY A 437 7.10 18.64 17.40
N GLY A 438 7.04 18.61 16.07
CA GLY A 438 7.91 19.39 15.21
C GLY A 438 7.49 20.86 15.06
N THR A 439 8.48 21.75 15.01
CA THR A 439 8.33 23.16 14.64
C THR A 439 9.31 23.53 13.53
N VAL A 440 8.86 24.26 12.52
CA VAL A 440 9.73 24.93 11.54
C VAL A 440 9.63 26.43 11.76
N GLU A 441 10.79 27.08 11.93
CA GLU A 441 10.90 28.53 12.07
C GLU A 441 11.64 29.11 10.86
N THR A 442 11.12 30.21 10.29
CA THR A 442 11.85 30.99 9.27
C THR A 442 12.14 32.40 9.77
N THR A 443 13.38 32.84 9.53
CA THR A 443 13.87 34.19 9.88
C THR A 443 14.43 34.91 8.65
N GLY A 444 14.78 36.19 8.79
CA GLY A 444 15.36 37.00 7.72
C GLY A 444 14.33 37.52 6.71
N ASP A 445 14.62 37.38 5.43
CA ASP A 445 13.79 37.88 4.31
C ASP A 445 12.63 36.95 3.91
N GLY A 446 12.49 35.80 4.57
CA GLY A 446 11.38 34.87 4.32
C GLY A 446 11.56 33.95 3.12
N THR A 447 12.77 33.81 2.58
CA THR A 447 13.06 32.92 1.44
C THR A 447 13.48 31.48 1.82
N GLY A 448 13.36 31.08 3.09
CA GLY A 448 13.71 29.74 3.58
C GLY A 448 12.91 28.59 2.93
N LEU A 449 11.68 28.86 2.47
CA LEU A 449 10.86 27.91 1.69
C LEU A 449 11.10 28.00 0.16
N GLY A 450 12.05 28.85 -0.26
CA GLY A 450 12.47 29.08 -1.63
C GLY A 450 11.73 30.21 -2.35
N TYR A 451 12.48 31.02 -3.09
CA TYR A 451 11.95 31.90 -4.15
C TYR A 451 12.19 31.30 -5.55
N VAL A 452 13.36 30.69 -5.75
CA VAL A 452 13.71 29.81 -6.89
C VAL A 452 14.02 28.42 -6.32
N GLY A 453 13.44 27.36 -6.88
CA GLY A 453 13.48 26.01 -6.29
C GLY A 453 12.58 25.88 -5.06
N GLN A 454 11.36 26.43 -5.17
CA GLN A 454 10.32 26.43 -4.14
C GLN A 454 9.99 25.01 -3.64
N ILE A 455 9.54 24.90 -2.39
CA ILE A 455 8.93 23.67 -1.88
C ILE A 455 7.67 23.28 -2.67
N SER A 456 7.42 21.97 -2.81
CA SER A 456 6.30 21.44 -3.59
C SER A 456 4.97 21.40 -2.84
N ALA A 457 5.02 21.25 -1.50
CA ALA A 457 3.88 21.23 -0.59
C ALA A 457 4.33 21.57 0.83
N VAL A 458 3.42 22.10 1.65
CA VAL A 458 3.54 22.16 3.12
C VAL A 458 2.50 21.23 3.71
N ASN A 459 2.90 20.29 4.56
CA ASN A 459 2.00 19.40 5.30
C ASN A 459 2.21 19.62 6.80
N LEU A 460 1.20 20.12 7.53
CA LEU A 460 1.23 20.24 8.98
C LEU A 460 0.32 19.17 9.58
N ASN A 461 0.91 18.10 10.12
CA ASN A 461 0.20 16.98 10.75
C ASN A 461 0.19 17.17 12.28
N GLY A 462 -0.46 18.24 12.73
CA GLY A 462 -0.37 18.72 14.12
C GLY A 462 0.93 19.46 14.48
N GLY A 463 1.85 19.64 13.53
CA GLY A 463 3.07 20.42 13.69
C GLY A 463 2.87 21.94 13.55
N THR A 464 3.94 22.71 13.79
CA THR A 464 3.93 24.19 13.66
C THR A 464 4.87 24.69 12.57
N LEU A 465 4.42 25.64 11.74
CA LEU A 465 5.25 26.44 10.86
C LEU A 465 5.09 27.93 11.23
N THR A 466 6.17 28.58 11.64
CA THR A 466 6.15 29.92 12.26
C THR A 466 7.19 30.86 11.64
N THR A 467 6.91 32.17 11.71
CA THR A 467 7.90 33.22 11.43
C THR A 467 7.68 34.46 12.30
N ALA A 468 8.77 35.08 12.73
CA ALA A 468 8.75 36.42 13.32
C ALA A 468 8.76 37.54 12.25
N SER A 469 9.06 37.21 11.00
CA SER A 469 9.27 38.14 9.87
C SER A 469 8.27 37.87 8.74
N THR A 470 8.58 38.26 7.51
CA THR A 470 7.79 37.84 6.35
C THR A 470 8.11 36.38 6.01
N MET A 471 7.11 35.60 5.57
CA MET A 471 7.32 34.29 4.95
C MET A 471 6.52 34.25 3.64
N HIS A 472 7.11 33.75 2.57
CA HIS A 472 6.44 33.65 1.27
C HIS A 472 5.74 32.29 1.12
N ILE A 473 4.43 32.31 0.85
CA ILE A 473 3.59 31.16 0.52
C ILE A 473 3.10 31.39 -0.92
N TRP A 474 3.92 31.00 -1.90
CA TRP A 474 3.72 31.35 -3.31
C TRP A 474 3.92 30.16 -4.24
N ASN A 475 2.94 29.93 -5.15
CA ASN A 475 2.97 28.90 -6.20
C ASN A 475 3.27 27.47 -5.70
N ILE A 476 2.95 27.17 -4.44
CA ILE A 476 3.14 25.83 -3.88
C ILE A 476 2.07 24.91 -4.47
N SER A 477 2.44 24.15 -5.50
CA SER A 477 1.48 23.39 -6.33
C SER A 477 0.69 22.32 -5.57
N GLY A 478 1.29 21.72 -4.55
CA GLY A 478 0.63 20.78 -3.63
C GLY A 478 -0.04 21.45 -2.43
N GLY A 479 -0.12 22.78 -2.40
CA GLY A 479 -0.84 23.55 -1.39
C GLY A 479 -0.19 23.61 0.00
N VAL A 480 -0.94 24.21 0.92
CA VAL A 480 -0.73 24.11 2.37
C VAL A 480 -1.80 23.16 2.92
N ASN A 481 -1.38 21.95 3.28
CA ASN A 481 -2.22 20.90 3.81
C ASN A 481 -2.12 20.91 5.35
N LEU A 482 -3.26 21.00 6.02
CA LEU A 482 -3.41 21.11 7.46
C LEU A 482 -4.25 19.93 7.96
N ALA A 483 -3.60 18.99 8.65
CA ALA A 483 -4.24 17.89 9.37
C ALA A 483 -4.11 18.19 10.86
N GLY A 484 -4.82 19.25 11.30
CA GLY A 484 -4.50 19.99 12.51
C GLY A 484 -3.24 20.85 12.35
N GLY A 485 -2.69 21.31 13.47
CA GLY A 485 -1.44 22.10 13.48
C GLY A 485 -1.65 23.60 13.27
N LEU A 486 -0.52 24.32 13.19
CA LEU A 486 -0.48 25.78 13.29
C LEU A 486 0.46 26.39 12.23
N LEU A 487 -0.11 27.17 11.32
CA LEU A 487 0.64 28.09 10.46
C LEU A 487 0.53 29.50 11.01
N GLN A 488 1.64 30.18 11.32
CA GLN A 488 1.59 31.52 11.88
C GLN A 488 2.71 32.47 11.42
N SER A 489 2.40 33.76 11.51
CA SER A 489 3.36 34.87 11.52
C SER A 489 3.16 35.71 12.78
N ASN A 490 4.05 36.66 13.07
CA ASN A 490 3.83 37.70 14.10
C ASN A 490 3.47 37.13 15.50
N ASP A 491 4.08 36.00 15.88
CA ASP A 491 3.79 35.25 17.12
C ASP A 491 2.29 34.89 17.31
N GLY A 492 1.56 34.74 16.21
CA GLY A 492 0.12 34.48 16.19
C GLY A 492 -0.75 35.73 16.40
N ILE A 493 -0.17 36.89 16.68
CA ILE A 493 -0.90 38.14 16.99
C ILE A 493 -1.56 38.69 15.72
N SER A 494 -2.88 38.81 15.77
CA SER A 494 -3.73 39.38 14.71
C SER A 494 -3.54 40.90 14.62
N ASP A 495 -2.54 41.34 13.85
CA ASP A 495 -2.22 42.76 13.60
C ASP A 495 -2.10 43.04 12.10
N PRO A 496 -3.01 43.82 11.48
CA PRO A 496 -2.93 44.24 10.08
C PRO A 496 -1.67 45.03 9.70
N ALA A 497 -0.89 45.54 10.66
CA ALA A 497 0.40 46.21 10.46
C ALA A 497 1.62 45.30 10.71
N GLY A 498 1.43 44.12 11.32
CA GLY A 498 2.49 43.20 11.72
C GLY A 498 3.18 42.44 10.58
N SER A 499 4.16 41.61 10.95
CA SER A 499 4.79 40.61 10.07
C SER A 499 3.75 39.69 9.43
N PHE A 500 3.98 39.20 8.20
CA PHE A 500 2.94 38.53 7.41
C PHE A 500 3.40 37.29 6.64
N LEU A 501 2.45 36.38 6.44
CA LEU A 501 2.49 35.35 5.39
C LEU A 501 2.12 36.02 4.06
N GLU A 502 3.07 36.21 3.14
CA GLU A 502 2.79 36.76 1.82
C GLU A 502 2.26 35.68 0.89
N TRP A 503 0.98 35.79 0.52
CA TRP A 503 0.23 34.71 -0.11
C TRP A 503 -0.03 34.97 -1.60
N GLY A 504 0.22 33.96 -2.44
CA GLY A 504 -0.17 33.98 -3.84
C GLY A 504 -0.35 32.58 -4.44
N ASN A 505 -1.44 32.38 -5.18
CA ASN A 505 -1.67 31.19 -6.02
C ASN A 505 -1.28 29.86 -5.33
N THR A 506 -1.80 29.66 -4.12
CA THR A 506 -1.55 28.48 -3.28
C THR A 506 -2.86 28.19 -2.54
N ALA A 507 -3.38 26.98 -2.67
CA ALA A 507 -4.60 26.57 -1.97
C ALA A 507 -4.29 26.10 -0.54
N VAL A 508 -5.24 26.28 0.37
CA VAL A 508 -5.25 25.65 1.69
C VAL A 508 -6.18 24.46 1.65
N PHE A 509 -5.73 23.33 2.19
CA PHE A 509 -6.54 22.14 2.42
C PHE A 509 -6.56 21.87 3.93
N ALA A 510 -7.73 21.96 4.56
CA ALA A 510 -7.93 21.54 5.93
C ALA A 510 -8.61 20.16 5.92
N THR A 511 -7.91 19.14 6.39
CA THR A 511 -8.28 17.73 6.23
C THR A 511 -8.00 16.94 7.51
N GLY A 512 -9.03 16.72 8.33
CA GLY A 512 -8.96 15.79 9.47
C GLY A 512 -9.84 16.21 10.65
N ASP A 513 -9.90 15.31 11.64
CA ASP A 513 -10.78 15.37 12.81
C ASP A 513 -10.34 16.37 13.92
N VAL A 514 -9.44 17.31 13.59
CA VAL A 514 -8.87 18.26 14.56
C VAL A 514 -8.76 19.64 13.92
N THR A 515 -9.19 20.66 14.66
CA THR A 515 -9.14 22.06 14.24
C THR A 515 -7.73 22.48 13.81
N SER A 516 -7.59 22.83 12.54
CA SER A 516 -6.40 23.42 11.95
C SER A 516 -6.38 24.93 12.19
N THR A 517 -5.23 25.55 12.40
CA THR A 517 -5.16 27.00 12.72
C THR A 517 -4.21 27.77 11.80
N ILE A 518 -4.67 28.93 11.32
CA ILE A 518 -3.83 29.97 10.71
C ILE A 518 -3.92 31.25 11.54
N ALA A 519 -2.78 31.74 12.04
CA ALA A 519 -2.68 32.87 12.98
C ALA A 519 -1.69 33.96 12.51
N GLY A 520 -1.69 35.11 13.18
CA GLY A 520 -0.82 36.24 12.80
C GLY A 520 -1.46 37.13 11.74
N ARG A 521 -0.83 37.25 10.58
CA ARG A 521 -1.35 38.01 9.43
C ARG A 521 -1.14 37.29 8.10
N ILE A 522 -2.17 37.28 7.27
CA ILE A 522 -2.10 36.93 5.85
C ILE A 522 -2.04 38.23 5.04
N ARG A 523 -1.12 38.32 4.08
CA ARG A 523 -1.08 39.41 3.10
C ARG A 523 -1.20 38.84 1.69
N VAL A 524 -2.38 39.01 1.10
CA VAL A 524 -2.65 38.55 -0.27
C VAL A 524 -2.01 39.52 -1.28
N ARG A 525 -1.33 38.95 -2.27
CA ARG A 525 -0.60 39.68 -3.32
C ARG A 525 -1.52 40.35 -4.33
N ALA A 526 -0.93 41.19 -5.18
CA ALA A 526 -1.60 42.07 -6.13
C ALA A 526 -1.27 41.75 -7.61
N ASP A 527 -0.68 40.59 -7.88
CA ASP A 527 -0.38 40.09 -9.23
C ASP A 527 -1.62 39.48 -9.90
N ASN A 528 -1.54 39.19 -11.21
CA ASN A 528 -2.70 38.99 -12.11
C ASN A 528 -3.52 37.68 -11.93
N SER A 529 -3.73 37.16 -10.71
CA SER A 529 -4.84 36.26 -10.29
C SER A 529 -4.58 35.71 -8.85
N PRO A 530 -4.72 36.51 -7.79
CA PRO A 530 -4.49 36.04 -6.42
C PRO A 530 -5.80 35.47 -5.86
N ASN A 531 -6.07 34.20 -6.10
CA ASN A 531 -7.14 33.48 -5.41
C ASN A 531 -6.59 32.88 -4.11
N LEU A 532 -7.28 33.13 -3.00
CA LEU A 532 -7.07 32.47 -1.71
C LEU A 532 -8.21 31.48 -1.51
N THR A 533 -7.96 30.22 -1.86
CA THR A 533 -8.96 29.14 -1.78
C THR A 533 -8.70 28.27 -0.56
N PHE A 534 -9.74 28.10 0.26
CA PHE A 534 -9.79 27.21 1.41
C PHE A 534 -10.72 26.04 1.10
N ASN A 535 -10.14 24.86 0.92
CA ASN A 535 -10.87 23.60 0.79
C ASN A 535 -10.90 22.96 2.19
N VAL A 536 -12.08 22.92 2.81
CA VAL A 536 -12.24 22.49 4.20
C VAL A 536 -13.14 21.26 4.24
N ALA A 537 -12.55 20.10 4.51
CA ALA A 537 -13.30 18.87 4.72
C ALA A 537 -14.12 18.96 6.02
N ASP A 538 -15.25 18.26 6.06
CA ASP A 538 -16.07 18.12 7.26
C ASP A 538 -15.43 17.09 8.20
N GLY A 539 -15.00 17.54 9.37
CA GLY A 539 -14.44 16.71 10.43
C GLY A 539 -15.39 16.63 11.63
N ILE A 540 -14.98 15.93 12.70
CA ILE A 540 -15.80 15.81 13.92
C ILE A 540 -15.93 17.12 14.73
N GLN A 541 -15.24 18.18 14.35
CA GLN A 541 -15.09 19.40 15.14
C GLN A 541 -16.08 20.47 14.67
N ALA A 542 -16.64 21.25 15.60
CA ALA A 542 -17.50 22.40 15.26
C ALA A 542 -16.76 23.54 14.50
N THR A 543 -15.46 23.41 14.28
CA THR A 543 -14.62 24.28 13.46
C THR A 543 -13.42 23.46 13.01
N ASP A 544 -13.33 23.17 11.71
CA ASP A 544 -12.26 22.38 11.11
C ASP A 544 -11.05 23.25 10.75
N LEU A 545 -11.31 24.50 10.37
CA LEU A 545 -10.28 25.51 10.11
C LEU A 545 -10.58 26.83 10.85
N LEU A 546 -9.69 27.22 11.77
CA LEU A 546 -9.70 28.51 12.43
C LEU A 546 -8.69 29.46 11.77
N VAL A 547 -9.17 30.54 11.17
CA VAL A 547 -8.35 31.67 10.69
C VAL A 547 -8.48 32.83 11.66
N SER A 548 -7.57 32.87 12.64
CA SER A 548 -7.40 34.01 13.56
C SER A 548 -6.45 35.08 13.02
N ALA A 549 -5.76 34.77 11.92
CA ALA A 549 -4.89 35.71 11.23
C ALA A 549 -5.65 36.91 10.66
N ALA A 550 -5.08 38.11 10.80
CA ALA A 550 -5.59 39.30 10.13
C ALA A 550 -5.42 39.15 8.61
N ILE A 551 -6.50 39.24 7.83
CA ILE A 551 -6.42 39.13 6.36
C ILE A 551 -6.30 40.52 5.76
N THR A 552 -5.18 40.76 5.08
CA THR A 552 -4.86 42.03 4.43
C THR A 552 -4.52 41.83 2.96
N GLN A 553 -4.72 42.86 2.14
CA GLN A 553 -4.46 42.81 0.70
C GLN A 553 -3.55 43.95 0.23
N SER A 554 -2.86 43.74 -0.89
CA SER A 554 -2.12 44.79 -1.59
C SER A 554 -2.73 45.16 -2.95
N GLY A 555 -3.82 44.50 -3.34
CA GLY A 555 -4.57 44.62 -4.60
C GLY A 555 -5.89 43.86 -4.48
N VAL A 556 -6.63 43.66 -5.58
CA VAL A 556 -7.88 42.88 -5.57
C VAL A 556 -7.57 41.39 -5.69
N ALA A 557 -8.13 40.60 -4.79
CA ALA A 557 -8.02 39.15 -4.70
C ALA A 557 -9.40 38.52 -4.45
N ASN A 558 -9.55 37.21 -4.59
CA ASN A 558 -10.79 36.48 -4.25
C ASN A 558 -10.57 35.55 -3.05
N LEU A 559 -11.54 35.47 -2.14
CA LEU A 559 -11.58 34.47 -1.07
C LEU A 559 -12.65 33.44 -1.40
N THR A 560 -12.26 32.16 -1.47
CA THR A 560 -13.21 31.08 -1.79
C THR A 560 -13.16 30.00 -0.71
N LYS A 561 -14.32 29.67 -0.14
CA LYS A 561 -14.54 28.54 0.76
C LYS A 561 -15.28 27.44 0.00
N SER A 562 -14.70 26.24 0.00
CA SER A 562 -15.26 25.01 -0.56
C SER A 562 -15.12 23.85 0.44
N GLY A 563 -15.71 22.69 0.14
CA GLY A 563 -15.78 21.54 1.05
C GLY A 563 -16.85 21.72 2.13
N LEU A 564 -17.39 20.60 2.62
CA LEU A 564 -18.55 20.59 3.53
C LEU A 564 -18.28 21.15 4.94
N GLY A 565 -17.02 21.20 5.38
CA GLY A 565 -16.66 21.54 6.76
C GLY A 565 -16.80 23.03 7.13
N THR A 566 -16.61 23.32 8.41
CA THR A 566 -16.75 24.66 9.00
C THR A 566 -15.42 25.41 9.06
N MET A 567 -15.36 26.55 8.36
CA MET A 567 -14.27 27.52 8.46
C MET A 567 -14.70 28.68 9.36
N SER A 568 -13.93 29.00 10.41
CA SER A 568 -14.18 30.16 11.27
C SER A 568 -13.13 31.24 11.05
N VAL A 569 -13.54 32.45 10.66
CA VAL A 569 -12.67 33.63 10.50
C VAL A 569 -12.90 34.57 11.67
N THR A 570 -11.87 34.77 12.49
CA THR A 570 -11.93 35.58 13.72
C THR A 570 -10.92 36.72 13.76
N GLY A 571 -9.92 36.71 12.88
CA GLY A 571 -8.97 37.81 12.72
C GLY A 571 -9.58 39.02 12.02
N ALA A 572 -9.13 40.23 12.38
CA ALA A 572 -9.60 41.46 11.74
C ALA A 572 -9.18 41.52 10.27
N THR A 573 -10.10 41.80 9.36
CA THR A 573 -9.82 41.84 7.92
C THR A 573 -9.93 43.26 7.36
N ASN A 574 -9.09 43.58 6.38
CA ASN A 574 -9.19 44.78 5.54
C ASN A 574 -9.05 44.45 4.05
N TYR A 575 -9.30 43.19 3.73
CA TYR A 575 -9.56 42.66 2.42
C TYR A 575 -10.88 43.24 1.87
N THR A 576 -10.97 43.45 0.55
CA THR A 576 -12.12 44.13 -0.10
C THR A 576 -12.51 43.54 -1.46
N GLY A 577 -12.12 42.29 -1.72
CA GLY A 577 -12.49 41.58 -2.94
C GLY A 577 -13.56 40.51 -2.68
N PRO A 578 -14.09 39.86 -3.73
CA PRO A 578 -15.22 38.94 -3.60
C PRO A 578 -14.99 37.73 -2.68
N THR A 579 -15.98 37.46 -1.83
CA THR A 579 -16.06 36.29 -0.97
C THR A 579 -17.09 35.28 -1.52
N THR A 580 -16.68 34.03 -1.73
CA THR A 580 -17.57 32.96 -2.23
C THR A 580 -17.59 31.78 -1.27
N VAL A 581 -18.78 31.36 -0.86
CA VAL A 581 -19.03 30.11 -0.11
C VAL A 581 -19.75 29.14 -1.04
N ASN A 582 -19.01 28.17 -1.58
CA ASN A 582 -19.55 27.15 -2.48
C ASN A 582 -20.24 26.01 -1.71
N GLU A 583 -19.68 25.63 -0.55
CA GLU A 583 -20.06 24.45 0.22
C GLU A 583 -19.76 24.67 1.72
N GLY A 584 -20.52 23.97 2.56
CA GLY A 584 -20.32 23.95 4.01
C GLY A 584 -20.63 25.28 4.69
N VAL A 585 -19.93 25.53 5.81
CA VAL A 585 -20.15 26.74 6.64
C VAL A 585 -18.93 27.66 6.60
N LEU A 586 -19.16 28.94 6.30
CA LEU A 586 -18.26 30.03 6.66
C LEU A 586 -18.82 30.75 7.88
N SER A 587 -18.14 30.63 9.02
CA SER A 587 -18.46 31.35 10.26
C SER A 587 -17.57 32.57 10.39
N VAL A 588 -18.19 33.72 10.71
CA VAL A 588 -17.53 35.03 10.72
C VAL A 588 -17.67 35.66 12.11
N GLY A 589 -16.53 35.90 12.75
CA GLY A 589 -16.42 36.57 14.05
C GLY A 589 -16.38 35.63 15.27
N ASP A 590 -15.94 36.21 16.39
CA ASP A 590 -15.75 35.57 17.69
C ASP A 590 -16.78 36.03 18.75
N GLY A 591 -17.84 36.71 18.32
CA GLY A 591 -18.82 37.40 19.17
C GLY A 591 -18.44 38.84 19.57
N SER A 592 -17.23 39.31 19.24
CA SER A 592 -16.80 40.68 19.52
C SER A 592 -17.27 41.69 18.45
N ASN A 593 -16.91 42.97 18.63
CA ASN A 593 -17.23 44.07 17.73
C ASN A 593 -16.06 44.33 16.78
N SER A 594 -15.87 43.43 15.80
CA SER A 594 -14.81 43.46 14.79
C SER A 594 -15.40 43.42 13.37
N THR A 595 -14.77 44.12 12.43
CA THR A 595 -15.06 44.06 10.99
C THR A 595 -14.32 42.87 10.39
N ASN A 596 -15.05 41.84 9.97
CA ASN A 596 -14.50 40.48 9.83
C ASN A 596 -14.52 39.96 8.38
N LEU A 597 -15.38 40.48 7.50
CA LEU A 597 -15.26 40.35 6.05
C LEU A 597 -14.71 41.62 5.42
N SER A 598 -15.24 42.81 5.79
CA SER A 598 -14.88 44.12 5.22
C SER A 598 -15.01 44.19 3.67
N ASP A 599 -15.79 43.28 3.08
CA ASP A 599 -15.84 42.97 1.65
C ASP A 599 -16.66 43.99 0.85
N SER A 600 -16.06 45.11 0.48
CA SER A 600 -16.74 46.12 -0.35
C SER A 600 -16.97 45.70 -1.81
N ALA A 601 -16.91 44.41 -2.17
CA ALA A 601 -17.12 43.90 -3.53
C ALA A 601 -18.39 43.04 -3.67
N GLU A 602 -18.35 41.75 -3.33
CA GLU A 602 -19.47 40.82 -3.53
C GLU A 602 -19.34 39.59 -2.63
N VAL A 603 -20.39 39.27 -1.87
CA VAL A 603 -20.52 38.01 -1.13
C VAL A 603 -21.50 37.08 -1.85
N ILE A 604 -21.06 35.87 -2.18
CA ILE A 604 -21.88 34.83 -2.83
C ILE A 604 -21.99 33.62 -1.92
N VAL A 605 -23.21 33.15 -1.67
CA VAL A 605 -23.50 31.89 -0.98
C VAL A 605 -24.30 30.99 -1.94
N ALA A 606 -23.77 29.82 -2.25
CA ALA A 606 -24.42 28.84 -3.11
C ALA A 606 -25.64 28.17 -2.43
N LEU A 607 -26.45 27.44 -3.19
CA LEU A 607 -27.48 26.55 -2.65
C LEU A 607 -26.86 25.59 -1.61
N ASP A 608 -27.60 25.33 -0.54
CA ASP A 608 -27.22 24.48 0.61
C ASP A 608 -25.96 24.91 1.41
N ALA A 609 -25.22 25.93 0.98
CA ALA A 609 -24.12 26.53 1.73
C ALA A 609 -24.61 27.51 2.82
N GLN A 610 -23.79 27.76 3.85
CA GLN A 610 -24.15 28.62 4.98
C GLN A 610 -23.11 29.71 5.26
N LEU A 611 -23.61 30.92 5.52
CA LEU A 611 -22.87 32.01 6.14
C LEU A 611 -23.41 32.23 7.57
N ASP A 612 -22.57 31.99 8.57
CA ASP A 612 -22.90 32.10 10.00
C ASP A 612 -22.27 33.38 10.58
N LEU A 613 -23.10 34.29 11.06
CA LEU A 613 -22.70 35.63 11.51
C LEU A 613 -22.67 35.67 13.04
N ASN A 614 -21.47 35.84 13.58
CA ASN A 614 -21.18 35.81 15.00
C ASN A 614 -20.37 37.04 15.42
N PHE A 615 -20.95 38.23 15.27
CA PHE A 615 -20.33 39.50 15.68
C PHE A 615 -21.37 40.54 16.13
N THR A 616 -20.96 41.46 17.00
CA THR A 616 -21.88 42.43 17.63
C THR A 616 -21.88 43.83 16.97
N GLY A 617 -21.21 43.96 15.82
CA GLY A 617 -21.09 45.20 15.04
C GLY A 617 -21.81 45.17 13.68
N THR A 618 -21.41 46.09 12.81
CA THR A 618 -21.83 46.18 11.39
C THR A 618 -20.65 45.83 10.49
N ASP A 619 -20.86 44.96 9.51
CA ASP A 619 -19.90 44.75 8.41
C ASP A 619 -20.44 45.40 7.12
N VAL A 620 -19.55 45.88 6.25
CA VAL A 620 -19.90 46.51 4.97
C VAL A 620 -19.70 45.48 3.87
N ILE A 621 -20.74 45.19 3.10
CA ILE A 621 -20.62 44.37 1.88
C ILE A 621 -21.02 45.15 0.63
N GLY A 622 -20.43 44.81 -0.52
CA GLY A 622 -20.76 45.46 -1.80
C GLY A 622 -22.08 44.99 -2.40
N SER A 623 -22.33 43.68 -2.42
CA SER A 623 -23.59 43.03 -2.77
C SER A 623 -23.68 41.63 -2.15
N LEU A 624 -24.89 41.07 -2.06
CA LEU A 624 -25.14 39.73 -1.52
C LEU A 624 -25.95 38.89 -2.53
N THR A 625 -25.37 37.80 -2.99
CA THR A 625 -25.99 36.84 -3.92
C THR A 625 -26.23 35.52 -3.20
N LEU A 626 -27.48 35.05 -3.17
CA LEU A 626 -27.91 33.79 -2.53
C LEU A 626 -28.51 32.87 -3.60
N ASP A 627 -27.91 31.71 -3.83
CA ASP A 627 -28.29 30.78 -4.93
C ASP A 627 -28.49 31.48 -6.29
N GLY A 628 -27.51 32.32 -6.67
CA GLY A 628 -27.55 33.10 -7.92
C GLY A 628 -28.59 34.22 -7.97
N LEU A 629 -29.38 34.42 -6.92
CA LEU A 629 -30.34 35.51 -6.78
C LEU A 629 -29.73 36.67 -5.98
N ASP A 630 -29.75 37.88 -6.56
CA ASP A 630 -29.44 39.11 -5.83
C ASP A 630 -30.45 39.32 -4.69
N ALA A 631 -29.96 39.37 -3.45
CA ALA A 631 -30.79 39.45 -2.24
C ALA A 631 -31.47 40.83 -2.05
N GLY A 632 -31.15 41.83 -2.86
CA GLY A 632 -32.03 42.95 -3.20
C GLY A 632 -32.70 43.71 -2.04
N ALA A 633 -31.91 44.37 -1.18
CA ALA A 633 -32.30 45.48 -0.29
C ALA A 633 -33.51 45.27 0.68
N GLY A 634 -34.07 44.07 0.79
CA GLY A 634 -35.39 43.85 1.41
C GLY A 634 -35.40 43.34 2.86
N TYR A 635 -34.30 42.75 3.35
CA TYR A 635 -34.30 42.00 4.61
C TYR A 635 -33.16 42.34 5.59
N LEU A 636 -32.39 43.40 5.33
CA LEU A 636 -31.30 43.88 6.16
C LEU A 636 -31.32 45.42 6.19
N ASP A 637 -31.70 46.03 7.32
CA ASP A 637 -31.77 47.49 7.48
C ASP A 637 -30.82 48.01 8.56
N ALA A 638 -29.99 48.99 8.18
CA ALA A 638 -29.27 49.88 9.11
C ALA A 638 -29.41 51.37 8.70
N SER A 639 -30.44 51.68 7.90
CA SER A 639 -30.91 53.01 7.50
C SER A 639 -29.85 53.99 6.98
N THR A 640 -29.63 53.94 5.65
CA THR A 640 -29.10 55.00 4.74
C THR A 640 -27.72 54.83 4.05
N HIS A 641 -27.51 53.67 3.41
CA HIS A 641 -26.48 53.33 2.38
C HIS A 641 -25.03 53.05 2.86
N PRO A 642 -24.25 52.22 2.14
CA PRO A 642 -24.64 51.04 1.33
C PRO A 642 -24.92 49.84 2.27
N ASP A 643 -25.08 48.63 1.75
CA ASP A 643 -25.67 47.51 2.49
C ASP A 643 -24.76 46.96 3.62
N TYR A 644 -25.31 46.97 4.85
CA TYR A 644 -24.61 46.51 6.06
C TYR A 644 -25.17 45.16 6.53
N LEU A 645 -24.28 44.23 6.87
CA LEU A 645 -24.62 43.01 7.59
C LEU A 645 -24.52 43.24 9.11
N THR A 646 -25.53 42.80 9.85
CA THR A 646 -25.54 42.76 11.33
C THR A 646 -26.02 41.39 11.76
N GLY A 647 -25.31 40.67 12.64
CA GLY A 647 -25.67 39.26 12.88
C GLY A 647 -25.19 38.65 14.19
N SER A 648 -26.17 38.20 14.97
CA SER A 648 -26.11 36.94 15.70
C SER A 648 -27.12 35.98 15.04
N GLY A 649 -26.69 35.17 14.06
CA GLY A 649 -27.58 34.26 13.35
C GLY A 649 -27.05 33.73 12.01
N LYS A 650 -27.80 32.77 11.45
CA LYS A 650 -27.47 32.07 10.20
C LYS A 650 -28.34 32.55 9.04
N LEU A 651 -27.74 32.66 7.85
CA LEU A 651 -28.45 32.85 6.59
C LEU A 651 -28.49 31.51 5.82
N PHE A 652 -29.69 31.08 5.44
CA PHE A 652 -29.96 29.80 4.78
C PHE A 652 -31.06 29.94 3.73
N VAL A 653 -31.02 29.14 2.66
CA VAL A 653 -31.92 29.21 1.50
C VAL A 653 -32.83 27.98 1.46
N ALA A 654 -34.12 28.15 1.70
CA ALA A 654 -35.15 27.10 1.55
C ALA A 654 -36.53 27.73 1.23
N GLY A 655 -37.43 26.99 0.56
CA GLY A 655 -38.69 27.53 0.02
C GLY A 655 -39.99 26.92 0.56
N GLY A 656 -40.92 27.77 1.00
CA GLY A 656 -42.39 27.51 1.05
C GLY A 656 -42.97 26.69 2.23
N PHE A 657 -43.85 27.30 3.05
CA PHE A 657 -44.52 26.68 4.21
C PHE A 657 -46.04 26.51 4.06
N ILE A 658 -46.61 25.46 4.71
CA ILE A 658 -48.06 25.17 4.84
C ILE A 658 -48.33 24.38 6.13
N ASP A 659 -49.45 24.69 6.81
CA ASP A 659 -49.98 24.16 8.09
C ASP A 659 -51.54 24.01 7.93
N ASP A 660 -52.37 23.27 8.68
CA ASP A 660 -52.16 22.66 10.02
C ASP A 660 -52.96 21.36 10.37
N ASN A 661 -53.95 20.88 9.59
CA ASN A 661 -54.98 19.92 10.08
C ASN A 661 -55.47 18.83 9.09
N ASP A 662 -56.47 18.02 9.51
CA ASP A 662 -57.11 16.95 8.74
C ASP A 662 -58.20 17.45 7.77
N GLY A 663 -58.30 16.87 6.57
CA GLY A 663 -59.19 17.41 5.54
C GLY A 663 -59.08 16.84 4.13
N THR A 664 -59.59 17.57 3.15
CA THR A 664 -59.78 17.10 1.76
C THR A 664 -59.04 17.98 0.75
N TRP A 665 -58.12 17.39 -0.02
CA TRP A 665 -57.42 18.06 -1.14
C TRP A 665 -58.13 17.76 -2.46
N ALA A 666 -58.73 18.76 -3.10
CA ALA A 666 -59.51 18.60 -4.33
C ALA A 666 -58.93 19.40 -5.51
N SER A 667 -58.94 18.83 -6.72
CA SER A 667 -58.35 19.48 -7.92
C SER A 667 -59.29 20.40 -8.70
N THR A 668 -60.60 20.36 -8.42
CA THR A 668 -61.63 21.06 -9.22
C THR A 668 -62.31 22.21 -8.48
N THR A 669 -61.84 22.51 -7.27
CA THR A 669 -62.31 23.64 -6.44
C THR A 669 -61.14 24.15 -5.62
N ASP A 670 -61.02 25.47 -5.48
CA ASP A 670 -60.21 26.11 -4.43
C ASP A 670 -60.84 25.78 -3.07
N SER A 671 -60.66 24.54 -2.60
CA SER A 671 -61.25 24.04 -1.36
C SER A 671 -60.39 24.46 -0.18
N TYR A 672 -60.91 25.45 0.53
CA TYR A 672 -60.31 26.10 1.69
C TYR A 672 -60.09 25.11 2.84
N TRP A 673 -58.89 25.10 3.40
CA TRP A 673 -58.61 24.56 4.72
C TRP A 673 -59.04 25.60 5.78
N GLU A 674 -59.88 25.21 6.75
CA GLU A 674 -60.29 26.11 7.84
C GLU A 674 -59.27 26.09 8.97
N LEU A 675 -58.64 27.24 9.24
CA LEU A 675 -57.83 27.44 10.44
C LEU A 675 -58.71 27.44 11.70
N PRO A 676 -58.28 26.82 12.83
CA PRO A 676 -58.99 26.88 14.11
C PRO A 676 -59.20 28.30 14.68
N ASP A 677 -58.42 29.29 14.25
CA ASP A 677 -58.48 30.68 14.73
C ASP A 677 -59.10 31.69 13.72
N GLY A 678 -59.26 31.29 12.45
CA GLY A 678 -59.96 32.06 11.42
C GLY A 678 -59.21 33.22 10.77
N TRP A 679 -57.87 33.30 10.83
CA TRP A 679 -57.10 34.44 10.26
C TRP A 679 -55.98 34.04 9.29
N GLY A 680 -56.33 33.42 8.16
CA GLY A 680 -55.39 33.12 7.08
C GLY A 680 -56.02 32.27 5.99
N SER A 681 -55.57 32.43 4.74
CA SER A 681 -55.97 31.60 3.61
C SER A 681 -54.72 31.16 2.87
N ASN A 682 -54.57 29.85 2.70
CA ASN A 682 -53.48 29.27 1.92
C ASN A 682 -54.09 28.31 0.87
N THR A 683 -54.10 28.73 -0.39
CA THR A 683 -54.53 27.92 -1.53
C THR A 683 -53.32 27.31 -2.22
N VAL A 684 -53.16 25.98 -2.14
CA VAL A 684 -52.34 25.24 -3.09
C VAL A 684 -53.18 24.99 -4.33
N ALA A 685 -53.01 25.84 -5.35
CA ALA A 685 -53.50 25.48 -6.69
C ALA A 685 -52.73 24.25 -7.18
N SER A 686 -53.37 23.34 -7.88
CA SER A 686 -52.63 22.28 -8.61
C SER A 686 -51.73 22.92 -9.68
N GLY A 687 -50.46 22.54 -9.76
CA GLY A 687 -49.54 23.10 -10.76
C GLY A 687 -48.09 22.63 -10.69
N TYR A 688 -47.48 22.61 -11.88
CA TYR A 688 -46.19 22.01 -12.25
C TYR A 688 -45.01 22.34 -11.29
N ASN A 689 -44.81 23.60 -10.91
CA ASN A 689 -43.66 24.02 -10.08
C ASN A 689 -44.02 24.41 -8.63
N GLN A 690 -45.07 23.84 -8.06
CA GLN A 690 -45.48 24.14 -6.68
C GLN A 690 -45.14 23.00 -5.71
N THR A 691 -44.67 23.37 -4.52
CA THR A 691 -44.42 22.45 -3.40
C THR A 691 -45.62 22.47 -2.45
N ALA A 692 -46.19 21.31 -2.15
CA ALA A 692 -47.15 21.16 -1.07
C ALA A 692 -46.41 20.77 0.22
N THR A 693 -46.34 21.70 1.17
CA THR A 693 -45.81 21.46 2.52
C THR A 693 -46.91 20.91 3.45
N PHE A 694 -46.55 20.21 4.52
CA PHE A 694 -47.44 19.57 5.49
C PHE A 694 -46.82 19.66 6.90
N ASP A 695 -47.24 20.65 7.72
CA ASP A 695 -46.59 21.02 8.99
C ASP A 695 -47.41 20.76 10.28
N GLY A 696 -48.56 20.09 10.17
CA GLY A 696 -49.49 19.87 11.28
C GLY A 696 -49.29 18.63 12.15
N ALA A 697 -50.30 18.33 12.98
CA ALA A 697 -50.20 17.44 14.14
C ALA A 697 -50.05 15.93 13.83
N THR A 698 -49.54 15.16 14.81
CA THR A 698 -49.23 13.73 14.65
C THR A 698 -50.47 12.87 14.36
N GLY A 699 -50.44 12.13 13.24
CA GLY A 699 -51.52 11.26 12.80
C GLY A 699 -52.52 11.93 11.83
N THR A 700 -52.19 13.12 11.31
CA THR A 700 -53.06 13.86 10.39
C THR A 700 -53.23 13.11 9.06
N THR A 701 -54.47 13.05 8.58
CA THR A 701 -54.82 12.42 7.28
C THR A 701 -55.41 13.45 6.32
N VAL A 702 -54.81 13.55 5.13
CA VAL A 702 -55.29 14.37 4.01
C VAL A 702 -55.90 13.45 2.96
N THR A 703 -57.15 13.68 2.57
CA THR A 703 -57.86 12.83 1.60
C THR A 703 -57.95 13.50 0.23
N LEU A 704 -57.45 12.87 -0.83
CA LEU A 704 -57.56 13.37 -2.21
C LEU A 704 -58.96 13.13 -2.79
N ALA A 705 -59.63 14.22 -3.16
CA ALA A 705 -60.92 14.22 -3.85
C ALA A 705 -60.73 14.53 -5.35
N GLY A 706 -60.39 13.49 -6.11
CA GLY A 706 -60.03 13.56 -7.53
C GLY A 706 -58.52 13.61 -7.75
N ASP A 707 -58.11 13.58 -9.01
CA ASP A 707 -56.69 13.51 -9.40
C ASP A 707 -56.01 14.87 -9.19
N ILE A 708 -54.84 14.89 -8.57
CA ILE A 708 -54.07 16.08 -8.14
C ILE A 708 -52.75 16.16 -8.91
N PHE A 709 -52.33 17.37 -9.28
CA PHE A 709 -51.05 17.65 -9.95
C PHE A 709 -50.25 18.67 -9.13
N ILE A 710 -49.01 18.35 -8.78
CA ILE A 710 -48.13 19.16 -7.90
C ILE A 710 -46.67 18.93 -8.27
N GLY A 711 -45.76 19.87 -8.02
CA GLY A 711 -44.34 19.73 -8.35
C GLY A 711 -43.53 18.96 -7.31
N ALA A 712 -43.78 19.20 -6.02
CA ALA A 712 -43.05 18.58 -4.91
C ALA A 712 -43.91 18.45 -3.64
N LEU A 713 -43.44 17.65 -2.68
CA LEU A 713 -44.04 17.44 -1.37
C LEU A 713 -43.01 17.70 -0.25
N ASN A 714 -43.41 18.31 0.85
CA ASN A 714 -42.56 18.56 2.02
C ASN A 714 -43.33 18.26 3.32
N PHE A 715 -42.82 17.38 4.19
CA PHE A 715 -43.48 17.00 5.44
C PHE A 715 -42.61 17.39 6.65
N SER A 716 -42.94 18.50 7.31
CA SER A 716 -42.12 19.12 8.38
C SER A 716 -42.72 19.04 9.80
N GLY A 717 -44.01 18.71 9.92
CA GLY A 717 -44.76 18.90 11.18
C GLY A 717 -44.81 17.73 12.14
N ALA A 718 -45.25 16.57 11.62
CA ALA A 718 -45.44 15.34 12.36
C ALA A 718 -45.60 14.13 11.41
N ASP A 719 -46.12 13.01 11.91
CA ASP A 719 -46.51 11.87 11.08
C ASP A 719 -47.78 12.16 10.28
N TYR A 720 -47.76 11.84 8.98
CA TYR A 720 -48.78 12.22 7.99
C TYR A 720 -49.25 11.04 7.15
N THR A 721 -50.50 11.10 6.67
CA THR A 721 -51.03 10.16 5.66
C THR A 721 -51.79 10.89 4.55
N LEU A 722 -51.36 10.71 3.29
CA LEU A 722 -52.12 11.06 2.10
C LEU A 722 -52.98 9.86 1.66
N ALA A 723 -54.28 9.93 1.95
CA ALA A 723 -55.30 8.97 1.54
C ALA A 723 -56.03 9.45 0.27
N GLY A 724 -56.74 8.58 -0.44
CA GLY A 724 -57.50 9.01 -1.63
C GLY A 724 -58.24 7.93 -2.41
N GLY A 725 -58.08 6.64 -2.06
CA GLY A 725 -58.68 5.55 -2.82
C GLY A 725 -58.15 5.56 -4.26
N SER A 726 -59.06 5.60 -5.24
CA SER A 726 -58.70 5.55 -6.67
C SER A 726 -58.07 6.84 -7.24
N SER A 727 -58.06 7.95 -6.49
CA SER A 727 -57.48 9.24 -6.90
C SER A 727 -55.98 9.12 -7.22
N LEU A 728 -55.54 9.78 -8.28
CA LEU A 728 -54.13 9.86 -8.68
C LEU A 728 -53.47 11.14 -8.17
N LEU A 729 -52.36 11.01 -7.44
CA LEU A 729 -51.43 12.10 -7.17
C LEU A 729 -50.32 12.05 -8.22
N THR A 730 -50.19 13.09 -9.04
CA THR A 730 -49.14 13.21 -10.04
C THR A 730 -48.12 14.25 -9.61
N LEU A 731 -46.86 13.81 -9.50
CA LEU A 731 -45.71 14.69 -9.35
C LEU A 731 -45.25 15.15 -10.75
N ASP A 732 -45.49 16.43 -11.03
CA ASP A 732 -45.43 17.04 -12.36
C ASP A 732 -44.34 18.10 -12.41
N ALA A 733 -43.09 17.67 -12.17
CA ALA A 733 -41.88 18.47 -12.31
C ALA A 733 -40.78 17.66 -13.01
N ASP A 734 -39.72 18.31 -13.48
CA ASP A 734 -38.55 17.65 -14.10
C ASP A 734 -37.74 16.82 -13.08
N SER A 735 -37.78 17.15 -11.79
CA SER A 735 -37.11 16.42 -10.70
C SER A 735 -37.89 16.57 -9.39
N PRO A 736 -39.05 15.90 -9.26
CA PRO A 736 -39.96 16.12 -8.15
C PRO A 736 -39.39 15.62 -6.82
N THR A 737 -39.35 16.50 -5.82
CA THR A 737 -38.82 16.18 -4.48
C THR A 737 -39.94 15.75 -3.52
N ILE A 738 -39.60 14.82 -2.63
CA ILE A 738 -40.38 14.50 -1.43
C ILE A 738 -39.45 14.62 -0.23
N PHE A 739 -39.59 15.70 0.55
CA PHE A 739 -38.84 15.90 1.79
C PHE A 739 -39.65 15.39 2.99
N VAL A 740 -39.00 14.70 3.93
CA VAL A 740 -39.64 14.31 5.21
C VAL A 740 -38.67 14.58 6.36
N ASP A 741 -39.13 15.32 7.38
CA ASP A 741 -38.29 15.74 8.51
C ASP A 741 -37.82 14.60 9.41
N ALA A 742 -36.70 14.83 10.09
CA ALA A 742 -36.05 13.87 10.99
C ALA A 742 -37.02 13.31 12.04
N GLY A 743 -37.08 11.97 12.15
CA GLY A 743 -37.93 11.28 13.11
C GLY A 743 -39.43 11.29 12.80
N ARG A 744 -39.86 11.71 11.61
CA ARG A 744 -41.26 11.69 11.15
C ARG A 744 -41.53 10.60 10.13
N THR A 745 -42.80 10.25 9.96
CA THR A 745 -43.29 9.28 8.96
C THR A 745 -44.38 9.88 8.09
N ALA A 746 -44.13 10.06 6.79
CA ALA A 746 -45.12 10.43 5.79
C ALA A 746 -45.57 9.18 5.00
N THR A 747 -46.88 8.94 4.90
CA THR A 747 -47.45 7.78 4.18
C THR A 747 -48.23 8.23 2.95
N ILE A 748 -47.91 7.71 1.77
CA ILE A 748 -48.67 7.94 0.52
C ILE A 748 -49.46 6.66 0.20
N GLY A 749 -50.76 6.64 0.50
CA GLY A 749 -51.68 5.52 0.28
C GLY A 749 -52.64 5.68 -0.92
N THR A 750 -52.52 6.79 -1.65
CA THR A 750 -53.20 7.05 -2.92
C THR A 750 -52.31 6.65 -4.10
N ARG A 751 -52.86 6.47 -5.31
CA ARG A 751 -52.04 6.18 -6.50
C ARG A 751 -51.04 7.32 -6.75
N LEU A 752 -49.77 7.02 -7.04
CA LEU A 752 -48.72 8.02 -7.24
C LEU A 752 -48.12 7.89 -8.64
N ALA A 753 -48.26 8.90 -9.49
CA ALA A 753 -47.55 9.02 -10.75
C ALA A 753 -46.45 10.10 -10.67
N SER A 754 -45.45 10.01 -11.54
CA SER A 754 -44.42 11.04 -11.68
C SER A 754 -43.93 11.12 -13.12
N PHE A 755 -43.80 12.33 -13.66
CA PHE A 755 -43.22 12.54 -14.99
C PHE A 755 -41.69 12.48 -14.96
N GLY A 756 -41.04 13.11 -13.97
CA GLY A 756 -39.60 12.97 -13.70
C GLY A 756 -39.28 11.89 -12.65
N GLY A 757 -38.00 11.72 -12.32
CA GLY A 757 -37.55 10.82 -11.25
C GLY A 757 -37.78 11.41 -9.86
N ILE A 758 -38.39 10.66 -8.94
CA ILE A 758 -38.70 11.15 -7.58
C ILE A 758 -37.43 11.22 -6.73
N LEU A 759 -37.19 12.34 -6.07
CA LEU A 759 -36.07 12.54 -5.15
C LEU A 759 -36.54 12.63 -3.69
N LYS A 760 -36.33 11.56 -2.90
CA LYS A 760 -36.59 11.54 -1.44
C LYS A 760 -35.43 12.20 -0.69
N THR A 761 -35.73 13.21 0.13
CA THR A 761 -34.79 13.97 0.96
C THR A 761 -35.28 14.06 2.42
N GLY A 762 -34.42 14.58 3.31
CA GLY A 762 -34.67 14.70 4.76
C GLY A 762 -34.61 13.36 5.50
N ASP A 763 -34.27 13.37 6.78
CA ASP A 763 -33.95 12.15 7.55
C ASP A 763 -35.18 11.32 7.96
N GLY A 764 -36.39 11.78 7.63
CA GLY A 764 -37.65 11.10 7.93
C GLY A 764 -37.95 9.88 7.05
N THR A 765 -38.97 9.12 7.47
CA THR A 765 -39.49 7.94 6.78
C THR A 765 -40.60 8.32 5.80
N LEU A 766 -40.48 7.89 4.54
CA LEU A 766 -41.54 7.90 3.54
C LEU A 766 -42.05 6.47 3.33
N VAL A 767 -43.32 6.22 3.56
CA VAL A 767 -43.98 4.93 3.30
C VAL A 767 -44.86 5.08 2.06
N ILE A 768 -44.72 4.19 1.08
CA ILE A 768 -45.57 4.21 -0.13
C ILE A 768 -46.39 2.92 -0.18
N THR A 769 -47.72 3.06 -0.12
CA THR A 769 -48.72 1.96 -0.14
C THR A 769 -49.77 2.11 -1.25
N GLY A 770 -49.65 3.14 -2.09
CA GLY A 770 -50.43 3.27 -3.32
C GLY A 770 -49.92 2.39 -4.47
N ASN A 771 -50.73 2.28 -5.53
CA ASN A 771 -50.25 1.72 -6.80
C ASN A 771 -49.50 2.84 -7.56
N ASN A 772 -48.21 2.65 -7.86
CA ASN A 772 -47.35 3.70 -8.37
C ASN A 772 -47.03 3.55 -9.86
N GLU A 773 -47.04 4.68 -10.57
CA GLU A 773 -46.80 4.85 -12.01
C GLU A 773 -45.66 5.86 -12.20
N THR A 774 -44.49 5.57 -11.61
CA THR A 774 -43.29 6.40 -11.67
C THR A 774 -42.33 5.88 -12.74
N PHE A 775 -42.14 6.65 -13.81
CA PHE A 775 -41.51 6.16 -15.04
C PHE A 775 -39.98 6.26 -15.03
N GLU A 776 -39.42 7.35 -14.49
CA GLU A 776 -37.97 7.62 -14.49
C GLU A 776 -37.22 7.17 -13.22
N GLY A 777 -37.94 6.64 -12.23
CA GLY A 777 -37.34 5.99 -11.06
C GLY A 777 -37.49 6.77 -9.74
N ILE A 778 -36.76 6.33 -8.71
CA ILE A 778 -36.70 6.96 -7.39
C ILE A 778 -35.24 7.04 -6.93
N THR A 779 -34.83 8.19 -6.40
CA THR A 779 -33.54 8.43 -5.73
C THR A 779 -33.77 8.78 -4.27
N ILE A 780 -33.03 8.17 -3.35
CA ILE A 780 -33.09 8.41 -1.90
C ILE A 780 -31.80 9.10 -1.45
N ASN A 781 -31.87 10.41 -1.17
CA ASN A 781 -30.76 11.23 -0.67
C ASN A 781 -30.77 11.42 0.86
N GLY A 782 -31.76 10.88 1.57
CA GLY A 782 -31.83 10.98 3.03
C GLY A 782 -33.04 10.25 3.61
N GLY A 783 -32.90 9.79 4.84
CA GLY A 783 -33.94 9.09 5.59
C GLY A 783 -34.35 7.75 4.97
N THR A 784 -35.51 7.22 5.37
CA THR A 784 -35.97 5.90 4.93
C THR A 784 -37.08 5.99 3.87
N LEU A 785 -37.03 5.17 2.84
CA LEU A 785 -38.16 4.81 1.97
C LEU A 785 -38.61 3.39 2.30
N VAL A 786 -39.87 3.19 2.66
CA VAL A 786 -40.44 1.87 2.97
C VAL A 786 -41.30 1.38 1.81
N ALA A 787 -40.95 0.22 1.28
CA ALA A 787 -41.76 -0.52 0.31
C ALA A 787 -42.69 -1.49 1.05
N GLU A 788 -43.99 -1.19 1.05
CA GLU A 788 -45.05 -1.96 1.73
C GLU A 788 -46.09 -2.52 0.75
N ARG A 789 -47.02 -3.36 1.24
CA ARG A 789 -48.09 -3.94 0.40
C ARG A 789 -49.15 -2.88 0.06
N SER A 790 -49.62 -2.87 -1.18
CA SER A 790 -50.75 -2.01 -1.58
C SER A 790 -51.99 -2.31 -0.73
N VAL A 791 -52.57 -1.25 -0.16
CA VAL A 791 -53.81 -1.30 0.64
C VAL A 791 -55.07 -1.45 -0.23
N GLN A 792 -54.95 -1.30 -1.55
CA GLN A 792 -56.10 -1.26 -2.46
C GLN A 792 -56.40 -2.63 -3.10
N ASP A 793 -55.37 -3.31 -3.63
CA ASP A 793 -55.56 -4.51 -4.46
C ASP A 793 -55.03 -5.82 -3.85
N ASN A 794 -54.43 -5.78 -2.65
CA ASN A 794 -53.68 -6.91 -2.03
C ASN A 794 -52.51 -7.48 -2.88
N GLY A 795 -52.20 -6.86 -4.03
CA GLY A 795 -51.10 -7.24 -4.91
C GLY A 795 -49.73 -6.72 -4.46
N ILE A 796 -48.69 -7.25 -5.09
CA ILE A 796 -47.30 -6.81 -4.96
C ILE A 796 -47.02 -5.87 -6.14
N HIS A 797 -47.08 -4.56 -5.92
CA HIS A 797 -46.85 -3.54 -6.96
C HIS A 797 -45.87 -2.45 -6.46
N THR A 798 -45.19 -1.81 -7.40
CA THR A 798 -43.77 -1.43 -7.24
C THR A 798 -43.51 0.02 -6.84
N LEU A 799 -42.23 0.33 -6.58
CA LEU A 799 -41.65 1.69 -6.54
C LEU A 799 -41.52 2.35 -7.94
N GLY A 800 -42.25 1.87 -8.95
CA GLY A 800 -42.15 2.34 -10.34
C GLY A 800 -41.54 1.36 -11.34
N THR A 801 -41.18 1.88 -12.51
CA THR A 801 -40.47 1.15 -13.57
C THR A 801 -39.05 1.63 -13.88
N GLY A 802 -38.65 2.78 -13.35
CA GLY A 802 -37.30 3.32 -13.50
C GLY A 802 -36.28 2.71 -12.52
N PRO A 803 -35.01 3.16 -12.56
CA PRO A 803 -33.98 2.77 -11.60
C PRO A 803 -34.33 3.20 -10.17
N LEU A 804 -33.71 2.53 -9.20
CA LEU A 804 -33.79 2.86 -7.78
C LEU A 804 -32.39 3.19 -7.28
N ILE A 805 -32.16 4.42 -6.87
CA ILE A 805 -30.85 4.92 -6.42
C ILE A 805 -30.92 5.25 -4.93
N ILE A 806 -29.93 4.79 -4.16
CA ILE A 806 -29.80 5.06 -2.72
C ILE A 806 -28.45 5.74 -2.51
N ASN A 807 -28.45 6.96 -1.99
CA ASN A 807 -27.27 7.77 -1.73
C ASN A 807 -26.97 7.86 -0.22
N ASN A 808 -25.89 8.56 0.14
CA ASN A 808 -25.44 8.71 1.54
C ASN A 808 -26.58 9.16 2.46
N GLY A 809 -26.78 8.47 3.59
CA GLY A 809 -27.88 8.75 4.54
C GLY A 809 -29.27 8.27 4.08
N GLY A 810 -29.40 7.75 2.86
CA GLY A 810 -30.62 7.13 2.35
C GLY A 810 -30.74 5.65 2.74
N THR A 811 -31.94 5.22 3.13
CA THR A 811 -32.25 3.81 3.42
C THR A 811 -33.47 3.35 2.64
N LEU A 812 -33.40 2.22 1.95
CA LEU A 812 -34.57 1.49 1.47
C LEU A 812 -34.91 0.38 2.45
N ARG A 813 -36.17 0.28 2.91
CA ARG A 813 -36.65 -0.81 3.76
C ARG A 813 -37.71 -1.64 3.03
N SER A 814 -37.38 -2.89 2.73
CA SER A 814 -38.27 -3.85 2.06
C SER A 814 -39.05 -4.69 3.07
N ALA A 815 -40.20 -4.18 3.52
CA ALA A 815 -41.10 -4.85 4.46
C ALA A 815 -41.93 -6.00 3.83
N VAL A 816 -41.95 -6.09 2.49
CA VAL A 816 -42.67 -7.12 1.72
C VAL A 816 -41.78 -7.67 0.61
N ASN A 817 -42.12 -8.85 0.09
CA ASN A 817 -41.38 -9.47 -1.01
C ASN A 817 -41.73 -8.81 -2.36
N TRP A 818 -40.72 -8.34 -3.10
CA TRP A 818 -40.90 -7.83 -4.46
C TRP A 818 -39.77 -8.25 -5.40
N ALA A 819 -39.88 -7.88 -6.67
CA ALA A 819 -38.93 -8.26 -7.71
C ALA A 819 -38.65 -7.08 -8.66
N THR A 820 -37.40 -6.96 -9.11
CA THR A 820 -37.06 -6.20 -10.31
C THR A 820 -37.49 -7.04 -11.52
N SER A 821 -38.64 -6.69 -12.11
CA SER A 821 -39.37 -7.39 -13.18
C SER A 821 -40.09 -8.71 -12.81
N SER A 822 -41.30 -8.86 -13.37
CA SER A 822 -42.28 -9.89 -13.04
C SER A 822 -42.02 -11.24 -13.72
N GLU A 823 -42.20 -12.35 -12.98
CA GLU A 823 -42.33 -13.70 -13.57
C GLU A 823 -43.80 -14.03 -13.91
N TRP A 824 -44.76 -13.35 -13.28
CA TRP A 824 -46.20 -13.36 -13.58
C TRP A 824 -46.79 -11.95 -13.34
N ASN A 825 -47.27 -11.30 -14.41
CA ASN A 825 -48.03 -10.04 -14.44
C ASN A 825 -47.36 -8.72 -13.96
N ALA A 826 -46.98 -7.91 -14.96
CA ALA A 826 -46.92 -6.43 -14.99
C ALA A 826 -46.12 -5.63 -13.93
N THR A 827 -45.21 -4.81 -14.45
CA THR A 827 -44.37 -3.76 -13.82
C THR A 827 -43.09 -4.23 -13.11
N SER A 828 -42.02 -3.44 -13.29
CA SER A 828 -40.64 -3.90 -13.19
C SER A 828 -39.76 -2.78 -12.65
N VAL A 829 -39.37 -2.80 -11.37
CA VAL A 829 -38.32 -1.88 -10.88
C VAL A 829 -37.04 -2.09 -11.72
N GLY A 830 -36.38 -1.00 -12.09
CA GLY A 830 -35.16 -1.00 -12.89
C GLY A 830 -33.93 -1.53 -12.12
N ALA A 831 -32.74 -1.12 -12.56
CA ALA A 831 -31.52 -1.39 -11.82
C ALA A 831 -31.54 -0.74 -10.43
N ILE A 832 -31.03 -1.44 -9.42
CA ILE A 832 -30.84 -0.89 -8.07
C ILE A 832 -29.39 -0.43 -7.95
N THR A 833 -29.17 0.82 -7.54
CA THR A 833 -27.84 1.41 -7.29
C THR A 833 -27.77 1.89 -5.85
N ILE A 834 -26.75 1.47 -5.10
CA ILE A 834 -26.53 1.83 -3.70
C ILE A 834 -25.15 2.48 -3.59
N ASN A 835 -25.11 3.80 -3.56
CA ASN A 835 -23.89 4.59 -3.44
C ASN A 835 -23.42 4.70 -1.98
N GLN A 836 -22.24 5.28 -1.76
CA GLN A 836 -21.57 5.32 -0.46
C GLN A 836 -22.48 5.83 0.66
N GLY A 837 -22.58 5.06 1.74
CA GLY A 837 -23.43 5.39 2.90
C GLY A 837 -24.93 5.20 2.70
N GLY A 838 -25.37 4.71 1.53
CA GLY A 838 -26.74 4.25 1.30
C GLY A 838 -26.95 2.82 1.78
N THR A 839 -28.15 2.51 2.30
CA THR A 839 -28.48 1.19 2.86
C THR A 839 -29.74 0.58 2.23
N TRP A 840 -29.76 -0.74 2.02
CA TRP A 840 -30.97 -1.52 1.73
C TRP A 840 -31.21 -2.56 2.83
N GLU A 841 -32.22 -2.32 3.67
CA GLU A 841 -32.71 -3.24 4.70
C GLU A 841 -33.79 -4.17 4.11
N ILE A 842 -33.60 -5.48 4.26
CA ILE A 842 -34.52 -6.51 3.78
C ILE A 842 -35.19 -7.21 4.97
N GLU A 843 -36.48 -6.94 5.16
CA GLU A 843 -37.32 -7.50 6.23
C GLU A 843 -38.30 -8.58 5.73
N ALA A 844 -38.21 -8.97 4.45
CA ALA A 844 -39.04 -10.00 3.83
C ALA A 844 -38.25 -10.88 2.85
N LEU A 845 -38.57 -12.18 2.82
CA LEU A 845 -37.89 -13.20 2.01
C LEU A 845 -38.07 -13.03 0.49
N GLY A 846 -37.07 -13.45 -0.29
CA GLY A 846 -37.16 -13.62 -1.73
C GLY A 846 -37.12 -12.34 -2.59
N GLN A 847 -36.42 -11.28 -2.14
CA GLN A 847 -36.23 -10.06 -2.93
C GLN A 847 -35.49 -10.37 -4.23
N THR A 848 -36.19 -10.39 -5.36
CA THR A 848 -35.66 -10.98 -6.60
C THR A 848 -35.03 -9.92 -7.51
N VAL A 849 -33.73 -10.05 -7.78
CA VAL A 849 -32.95 -9.11 -8.60
C VAL A 849 -32.64 -9.70 -9.99
N ARG A 850 -33.19 -9.09 -11.05
CA ARG A 850 -33.01 -9.44 -12.47
C ARG A 850 -32.44 -8.31 -13.33
N ASN A 851 -32.60 -7.04 -12.91
CA ASN A 851 -32.20 -5.86 -13.69
C ASN A 851 -30.83 -5.27 -13.28
N GLY A 852 -29.98 -6.07 -12.64
CA GLY A 852 -28.67 -5.63 -12.15
C GLY A 852 -28.73 -4.96 -10.78
N LEU A 853 -27.66 -5.16 -10.01
CA LEU A 853 -27.43 -4.55 -8.71
C LEU A 853 -26.05 -3.89 -8.72
N PHE A 854 -26.02 -2.59 -8.45
CA PHE A 854 -24.82 -1.77 -8.45
C PHE A 854 -24.58 -1.25 -7.02
N LEU A 855 -23.37 -1.40 -6.48
CA LEU A 855 -23.00 -0.86 -5.17
C LEU A 855 -21.72 -0.02 -5.30
N ASN A 856 -21.80 1.28 -5.04
CA ASN A 856 -20.66 2.19 -5.06
C ASN A 856 -20.33 2.68 -3.65
N GLY A 857 -20.14 1.74 -2.72
CA GLY A 857 -19.93 1.97 -1.28
C GLY A 857 -21.16 1.74 -0.41
N GLY A 858 -22.24 1.18 -0.97
CA GLY A 858 -23.49 0.92 -0.28
C GLY A 858 -23.53 -0.38 0.52
N THR A 859 -24.53 -0.51 1.39
CA THR A 859 -24.75 -1.70 2.25
C THR A 859 -26.11 -2.35 1.99
N ILE A 860 -26.17 -3.68 1.99
CA ILE A 860 -27.42 -4.45 2.06
C ILE A 860 -27.39 -5.30 3.34
N THR A 861 -28.49 -5.32 4.10
CA THR A 861 -28.63 -6.12 5.33
C THR A 861 -29.94 -6.91 5.34
N ALA A 862 -29.91 -8.16 5.81
CA ALA A 862 -31.10 -8.97 6.04
C ALA A 862 -30.93 -9.93 7.23
N THR A 863 -31.95 -10.04 8.08
CA THR A 863 -31.95 -10.96 9.23
C THR A 863 -32.74 -12.25 8.99
N LEU A 864 -33.29 -12.44 7.79
CA LEU A 864 -34.11 -13.60 7.42
C LEU A 864 -33.33 -14.54 6.49
N SER A 865 -33.69 -15.83 6.51
CA SER A 865 -33.05 -16.85 5.68
C SER A 865 -34.06 -17.86 5.13
N ASN A 866 -33.82 -18.38 3.91
CA ASN A 866 -34.69 -19.37 3.27
C ASN A 866 -33.93 -20.21 2.23
N ALA A 867 -33.92 -21.54 2.41
CA ALA A 867 -33.14 -22.46 1.57
C ALA A 867 -33.51 -22.52 0.07
N ASP A 868 -34.62 -21.90 -0.37
CA ASP A 868 -34.98 -21.77 -1.80
C ASP A 868 -34.74 -20.37 -2.35
N TRP A 869 -35.19 -19.31 -1.66
CA TRP A 869 -35.20 -17.94 -2.19
C TRP A 869 -34.32 -16.94 -1.42
N GLY A 870 -33.71 -17.34 -0.29
CA GLY A 870 -32.99 -16.44 0.60
C GLY A 870 -33.83 -15.28 1.13
N ALA A 871 -33.17 -14.30 1.73
CA ALA A 871 -33.69 -12.93 1.81
C ALA A 871 -33.52 -12.23 0.45
N LEU A 872 -32.35 -12.40 -0.18
CA LEU A 872 -32.00 -11.88 -1.50
C LEU A 872 -31.97 -13.02 -2.53
N HIS A 873 -32.55 -12.83 -3.70
CA HIS A 873 -32.59 -13.82 -4.77
C HIS A 873 -31.97 -13.24 -6.05
N LEU A 874 -30.74 -13.64 -6.36
CA LEU A 874 -30.01 -13.14 -7.52
C LEU A 874 -30.29 -13.98 -8.77
N LYS A 875 -30.93 -13.33 -9.74
CA LYS A 875 -31.12 -13.80 -11.13
C LYS A 875 -30.31 -12.97 -12.15
N SER A 876 -29.69 -11.87 -11.72
CA SER A 876 -28.68 -11.10 -12.46
C SER A 876 -27.39 -10.97 -11.65
N GLY A 877 -26.32 -10.46 -12.28
CA GLY A 877 -25.05 -10.20 -11.61
C GLY A 877 -25.07 -9.00 -10.67
N VAL A 878 -23.99 -8.87 -9.90
CA VAL A 878 -23.71 -7.74 -8.99
C VAL A 878 -22.49 -6.99 -9.53
N THR A 879 -22.54 -5.66 -9.51
CA THR A 879 -21.40 -4.78 -9.82
C THR A 879 -21.08 -3.95 -8.59
N ALA A 880 -19.82 -3.91 -8.15
CA ALA A 880 -19.37 -3.05 -7.07
C ALA A 880 -18.26 -2.10 -7.55
N GLY A 881 -18.40 -0.82 -7.29
CA GLY A 881 -17.55 0.24 -7.86
C GLY A 881 -17.27 1.42 -6.93
N GLY A 882 -16.85 2.54 -7.51
CA GLY A 882 -16.66 3.80 -6.80
C GLY A 882 -15.37 3.95 -5.99
N GLY A 883 -14.45 2.99 -6.01
CA GLY A 883 -13.16 3.06 -5.30
C GLY A 883 -13.26 2.87 -3.78
N VAL A 884 -14.34 2.23 -3.32
CA VAL A 884 -14.71 2.09 -1.90
C VAL A 884 -15.23 0.68 -1.60
N THR A 885 -15.43 0.35 -0.31
CA THR A 885 -15.99 -0.93 0.12
C THR A 885 -17.52 -0.88 0.15
N SER A 886 -18.17 -1.80 -0.55
CA SER A 886 -19.60 -2.11 -0.47
C SER A 886 -19.82 -3.40 0.33
N THR A 887 -20.99 -3.58 0.95
CA THR A 887 -21.28 -4.74 1.81
C THR A 887 -22.63 -5.40 1.47
N ILE A 888 -22.67 -6.74 1.45
CA ILE A 888 -23.92 -7.53 1.37
C ILE A 888 -23.96 -8.56 2.51
N ASP A 889 -24.71 -8.24 3.55
CA ASP A 889 -24.99 -9.10 4.70
C ASP A 889 -26.42 -9.65 4.63
N ALA A 890 -26.65 -10.59 3.70
CA ALA A 890 -27.94 -11.22 3.48
C ALA A 890 -27.81 -12.68 3.04
N ASP A 891 -28.72 -13.55 3.50
CA ASP A 891 -28.86 -14.90 2.96
C ASP A 891 -29.34 -14.85 1.51
N THR A 892 -28.55 -15.40 0.59
CA THR A 892 -28.69 -15.16 -0.84
C THR A 892 -28.80 -16.43 -1.67
N ALA A 893 -29.93 -16.58 -2.37
CA ALA A 893 -30.16 -17.65 -3.34
C ALA A 893 -29.68 -17.25 -4.75
N LEU A 894 -28.95 -18.14 -5.42
CA LEU A 894 -28.52 -17.99 -6.81
C LEU A 894 -29.34 -18.87 -7.77
N SER A 895 -29.79 -18.29 -8.88
CA SER A 895 -30.54 -19.00 -9.95
C SER A 895 -29.68 -19.18 -11.21
N GLY A 896 -28.67 -20.05 -11.14
CA GLY A 896 -27.65 -20.22 -12.16
C GLY A 896 -26.30 -19.60 -11.75
N THR A 897 -25.34 -19.56 -12.68
CA THR A 897 -24.03 -18.94 -12.43
C THR A 897 -24.15 -17.42 -12.50
N GLN A 898 -23.87 -16.74 -11.39
CA GLN A 898 -23.98 -15.28 -11.31
C GLN A 898 -22.60 -14.62 -11.40
N THR A 899 -22.51 -13.53 -12.17
CA THR A 899 -21.30 -12.73 -12.30
C THR A 899 -21.23 -11.63 -11.24
N PHE A 900 -20.09 -11.51 -10.57
CA PHE A 900 -19.76 -10.45 -9.63
C PHE A 900 -18.61 -9.62 -10.21
N ILE A 901 -18.91 -8.42 -10.69
CA ILE A 901 -17.93 -7.45 -11.19
C ILE A 901 -17.51 -6.58 -10.01
N VAL A 902 -16.22 -6.45 -9.74
CA VAL A 902 -15.70 -5.46 -8.77
C VAL A 902 -14.70 -4.58 -9.48
N GLU A 903 -14.98 -3.29 -9.59
CA GLU A 903 -14.18 -2.32 -10.34
C GLU A 903 -12.86 -2.00 -9.63
N SER A 904 -11.92 -1.40 -10.37
CA SER A 904 -10.59 -1.06 -9.86
C SER A 904 -10.68 -0.17 -8.61
N GLY A 905 -9.80 -0.42 -7.63
CA GLY A 905 -9.81 0.26 -6.33
C GLY A 905 -11.01 -0.04 -5.41
N SER A 906 -11.98 -0.85 -5.83
CA SER A 906 -13.21 -1.11 -5.08
C SER A 906 -13.20 -2.47 -4.37
N GLN A 907 -13.99 -2.62 -3.32
CA GLN A 907 -14.17 -3.90 -2.61
C GLN A 907 -15.66 -4.24 -2.44
N LEU A 908 -16.00 -5.53 -2.52
CA LEU A 908 -17.30 -6.06 -2.11
C LEU A 908 -17.12 -7.06 -0.97
N HIS A 909 -17.55 -6.71 0.24
CA HIS A 909 -17.52 -7.55 1.43
C HIS A 909 -18.83 -8.34 1.58
N TYR A 910 -18.74 -9.66 1.77
CA TYR A 910 -19.89 -10.57 1.72
C TYR A 910 -19.96 -11.54 2.93
N PRO A 911 -20.38 -11.03 4.11
CA PRO A 911 -20.61 -11.84 5.32
C PRO A 911 -21.87 -12.70 5.24
N GLY A 912 -22.83 -12.37 4.35
CA GLY A 912 -24.02 -13.19 4.12
C GLY A 912 -23.73 -14.58 3.55
N THR A 913 -24.67 -15.50 3.73
CA THR A 913 -24.64 -16.84 3.10
C THR A 913 -25.00 -16.77 1.62
N ILE A 914 -24.41 -17.65 0.81
CA ILE A 914 -24.81 -17.83 -0.60
C ILE A 914 -25.05 -19.31 -0.91
N HIS A 915 -26.22 -19.64 -1.44
CA HIS A 915 -26.65 -21.01 -1.75
C HIS A 915 -27.34 -21.12 -3.12
N ASN A 916 -27.55 -22.35 -3.60
CA ASN A 916 -28.38 -22.60 -4.79
C ASN A 916 -29.86 -22.29 -4.48
N GLN A 917 -30.61 -21.80 -5.47
CA GLN A 917 -32.06 -22.04 -5.52
C GLN A 917 -32.33 -23.55 -5.59
N ILE A 918 -33.40 -24.06 -4.97
CA ILE A 918 -33.67 -25.52 -4.96
C ILE A 918 -33.83 -26.07 -6.38
N GLY A 919 -33.12 -27.15 -6.67
CA GLY A 919 -33.11 -27.80 -7.98
C GLY A 919 -32.20 -27.13 -9.04
N THR A 920 -31.44 -26.10 -8.67
CA THR A 920 -30.42 -25.49 -9.54
C THR A 920 -29.01 -25.93 -9.16
N ASN A 921 -28.08 -25.84 -10.12
CA ASN A 921 -26.64 -25.99 -9.88
C ASN A 921 -25.98 -24.64 -10.19
N SER A 922 -25.86 -23.79 -9.17
CA SER A 922 -25.48 -22.38 -9.31
C SER A 922 -24.01 -22.19 -8.93
N GLY A 923 -23.32 -21.29 -9.64
CA GLY A 923 -21.90 -20.96 -9.40
C GLY A 923 -21.65 -19.46 -9.37
N ILE A 924 -20.38 -19.07 -9.29
CA ILE A 924 -19.97 -17.66 -9.26
C ILE A 924 -18.84 -17.40 -10.27
N THR A 925 -18.94 -16.30 -11.01
CA THR A 925 -17.83 -15.75 -11.83
C THR A 925 -17.42 -14.38 -11.29
N LYS A 926 -16.16 -14.23 -10.88
CA LYS A 926 -15.56 -12.96 -10.43
C LYS A 926 -14.86 -12.25 -11.60
N GLU A 927 -15.27 -11.01 -11.85
CA GLU A 927 -14.80 -10.12 -12.91
C GLU A 927 -14.34 -8.77 -12.32
N GLY A 928 -13.69 -7.92 -13.12
CA GLY A 928 -13.15 -6.61 -12.72
C GLY A 928 -11.93 -6.68 -11.79
N GLU A 929 -11.15 -5.59 -11.72
CA GLU A 929 -9.84 -5.57 -11.04
C GLU A 929 -9.91 -5.54 -9.50
N GLY A 930 -11.03 -5.14 -8.90
CA GLY A 930 -11.18 -5.01 -7.45
C GLY A 930 -11.36 -6.32 -6.70
N THR A 931 -11.57 -6.22 -5.38
CA THR A 931 -11.57 -7.37 -4.44
C THR A 931 -12.99 -7.79 -4.03
N LEU A 932 -13.32 -9.08 -4.19
CA LEU A 932 -14.49 -9.71 -3.58
C LEU A 932 -14.06 -10.47 -2.32
N VAL A 933 -14.64 -10.19 -1.15
CA VAL A 933 -14.26 -10.80 0.14
C VAL A 933 -15.41 -11.64 0.69
N PHE A 934 -15.17 -12.93 0.94
CA PHE A 934 -16.13 -13.86 1.51
C PHE A 934 -15.76 -14.25 2.94
N THR A 935 -16.51 -13.75 3.92
CA THR A 935 -16.34 -14.05 5.36
C THR A 935 -17.37 -15.06 5.86
N GLY A 936 -18.61 -15.00 5.36
CA GLY A 936 -19.66 -16.01 5.63
C GLY A 936 -19.57 -17.27 4.76
N ALA A 937 -20.28 -18.32 5.18
CA ALA A 937 -20.31 -19.61 4.49
C ALA A 937 -20.99 -19.54 3.11
N LYS A 938 -20.45 -20.27 2.13
CA LYS A 938 -21.00 -20.41 0.77
C LYS A 938 -21.24 -21.89 0.48
N THR A 939 -22.43 -22.25 -0.01
CA THR A 939 -22.92 -23.64 -0.13
C THR A 939 -23.59 -23.95 -1.47
N TYR A 940 -23.44 -23.08 -2.47
CA TYR A 940 -23.81 -23.36 -3.87
C TYR A 940 -22.99 -24.54 -4.43
N THR A 941 -23.45 -25.24 -5.48
CA THR A 941 -22.77 -26.48 -5.94
C THR A 941 -22.02 -26.38 -7.27
N GLY A 942 -22.20 -25.27 -7.98
CA GLY A 942 -21.51 -24.99 -9.24
C GLY A 942 -20.08 -24.49 -9.03
N PRO A 943 -19.31 -24.33 -10.12
CA PRO A 943 -17.91 -23.90 -10.06
C PRO A 943 -17.78 -22.45 -9.62
N THR A 944 -16.59 -22.11 -9.13
CA THR A 944 -16.16 -20.72 -8.88
C THR A 944 -15.06 -20.34 -9.88
N THR A 945 -15.30 -19.33 -10.72
CA THR A 945 -14.33 -18.85 -11.71
C THR A 945 -13.88 -17.44 -11.35
N ILE A 946 -12.58 -17.16 -11.39
CA ILE A 946 -11.99 -15.84 -11.16
C ILE A 946 -11.28 -15.44 -12.45
N ASN A 947 -11.82 -14.45 -13.17
CA ASN A 947 -11.23 -13.97 -14.43
C ASN A 947 -10.37 -12.71 -14.24
N PHE A 948 -10.74 -11.82 -13.31
CA PHE A 948 -9.97 -10.60 -13.01
C PHE A 948 -10.05 -10.22 -11.52
N GLY A 949 -9.06 -9.45 -11.09
CA GLY A 949 -8.94 -8.94 -9.72
C GLY A 949 -8.76 -10.05 -8.69
N THR A 950 -9.24 -9.79 -7.46
CA THR A 950 -9.03 -10.69 -6.32
C THR A 950 -10.35 -11.27 -5.80
N LEU A 951 -10.37 -12.59 -5.56
CA LEU A 951 -11.31 -13.22 -4.63
C LEU A 951 -10.57 -13.54 -3.33
N GLN A 952 -11.07 -13.08 -2.19
CA GLN A 952 -10.53 -13.36 -0.86
C GLN A 952 -11.50 -14.21 -0.06
N LEU A 953 -11.01 -15.28 0.57
CA LEU A 953 -11.75 -16.09 1.53
C LEU A 953 -11.22 -15.84 2.95
N GLY A 954 -12.10 -15.45 3.86
CA GLY A 954 -11.78 -15.07 5.23
C GLY A 954 -11.18 -13.67 5.38
N ASP A 955 -11.07 -13.21 6.63
CA ASP A 955 -10.50 -11.92 7.01
C ASP A 955 -9.57 -12.01 8.25
N GLY A 956 -9.20 -13.23 8.65
CA GLY A 956 -8.42 -13.51 9.87
C GLY A 956 -9.23 -13.50 11.17
N SER A 957 -10.48 -13.01 11.16
CA SER A 957 -11.43 -13.14 12.27
C SER A 957 -12.51 -14.20 12.01
N THR A 958 -12.85 -14.37 10.73
CA THR A 958 -13.77 -15.38 10.18
C THR A 958 -13.05 -16.18 9.09
N GLY A 959 -13.43 -17.45 8.94
CA GLY A 959 -12.74 -18.36 8.02
C GLY A 959 -13.03 -18.10 6.54
N GLY A 960 -14.28 -17.77 6.20
CA GLY A 960 -14.81 -17.94 4.85
C GLY A 960 -14.83 -19.41 4.43
N SER A 961 -15.89 -19.87 3.77
CA SER A 961 -15.89 -21.22 3.19
C SER A 961 -16.48 -21.21 1.80
N LEU A 962 -15.74 -21.79 0.85
CA LEU A 962 -16.33 -22.28 -0.38
C LEU A 962 -16.74 -23.75 -0.19
N PRO A 963 -17.77 -24.22 -0.91
CA PRO A 963 -18.08 -25.64 -1.01
C PRO A 963 -17.01 -26.35 -1.83
N GLY A 964 -16.86 -27.68 -1.66
CA GLY A 964 -15.86 -28.54 -2.32
C GLY A 964 -16.02 -28.72 -3.84
N SER A 965 -16.37 -27.65 -4.54
CA SER A 965 -16.39 -27.52 -5.99
C SER A 965 -15.05 -27.03 -6.51
N ALA A 966 -14.77 -27.23 -7.79
CA ALA A 966 -13.53 -26.76 -8.41
C ALA A 966 -13.50 -25.24 -8.57
N ILE A 967 -12.33 -24.66 -8.30
CA ILE A 967 -12.01 -23.25 -8.53
C ILE A 967 -11.17 -23.13 -9.81
N VAL A 968 -11.60 -22.26 -10.72
CA VAL A 968 -10.82 -21.84 -11.90
C VAL A 968 -10.32 -20.42 -11.64
N ASN A 969 -9.09 -20.31 -11.16
CA ASN A 969 -8.42 -19.06 -10.84
C ASN A 969 -7.53 -18.62 -12.02
N ASN A 970 -7.90 -17.55 -12.72
CA ASN A 970 -7.13 -16.93 -13.80
C ASN A 970 -6.57 -15.54 -13.41
N ALA A 971 -6.72 -15.13 -12.14
CA ALA A 971 -6.26 -13.82 -11.66
C ALA A 971 -5.62 -13.91 -10.25
N SER A 972 -6.36 -13.66 -9.17
CA SER A 972 -5.84 -13.75 -7.81
C SER A 972 -6.86 -14.33 -6.83
N LEU A 973 -6.42 -15.34 -6.07
CA LEU A 973 -7.15 -15.94 -4.96
C LEU A 973 -6.38 -15.71 -3.65
N VAL A 974 -6.98 -15.02 -2.69
CA VAL A 974 -6.41 -14.80 -1.34
C VAL A 974 -7.11 -15.69 -0.34
N LEU A 975 -6.36 -16.34 0.54
CA LEU A 975 -6.83 -17.12 1.68
C LEU A 975 -6.33 -16.46 2.97
N HIS A 976 -7.26 -15.97 3.79
CA HIS A 976 -6.99 -15.34 5.10
C HIS A 976 -7.78 -16.05 6.22
N PRO A 977 -7.51 -17.34 6.50
CA PRO A 977 -8.33 -18.11 7.43
C PRO A 977 -8.05 -17.72 8.89
N ALA A 978 -9.12 -17.64 9.69
CA ALA A 978 -9.08 -17.27 11.11
C ALA A 978 -8.54 -18.35 12.06
N VAL A 979 -8.47 -19.60 11.58
CA VAL A 979 -7.85 -20.75 12.27
C VAL A 979 -6.99 -21.53 11.27
N ASP A 980 -6.29 -22.55 11.73
CA ASP A 980 -5.55 -23.44 10.84
C ASP A 980 -6.52 -24.25 9.96
N VAL A 981 -6.22 -24.38 8.66
CA VAL A 981 -7.12 -24.97 7.65
C VAL A 981 -6.37 -25.96 6.76
N ASN A 982 -6.97 -27.12 6.51
CA ASN A 982 -6.48 -28.15 5.58
C ASN A 982 -7.38 -28.21 4.33
N LEU A 983 -6.84 -27.95 3.13
CA LEU A 983 -7.65 -27.89 1.90
C LEU A 983 -8.30 -29.23 1.51
N ALA A 984 -7.76 -30.38 1.95
CA ALA A 984 -8.41 -31.68 1.72
C ALA A 984 -9.72 -31.84 2.50
N GLU A 985 -9.82 -31.26 3.70
CA GLU A 985 -11.03 -31.31 4.53
C GLU A 985 -12.18 -30.47 3.94
N VAL A 986 -11.85 -29.55 3.02
CA VAL A 986 -12.80 -28.70 2.28
C VAL A 986 -12.96 -29.17 0.82
N ALA A 987 -12.24 -30.22 0.41
CA ALA A 987 -12.23 -30.81 -0.94
C ALA A 987 -11.99 -29.80 -2.09
N LEU A 988 -11.23 -28.73 -1.84
CA LEU A 988 -10.97 -27.68 -2.83
C LEU A 988 -9.88 -28.09 -3.83
N SER A 989 -10.17 -27.92 -5.11
CA SER A 989 -9.22 -28.06 -6.23
C SER A 989 -9.13 -26.75 -6.98
N ILE A 990 -7.92 -26.22 -7.13
CA ILE A 990 -7.61 -24.94 -7.77
C ILE A 990 -6.87 -25.22 -9.08
N SER A 991 -7.34 -24.59 -10.16
CA SER A 991 -6.85 -24.70 -11.53
C SER A 991 -6.80 -23.32 -12.18
N GLY A 992 -6.19 -23.19 -13.37
CA GLY A 992 -6.11 -21.91 -14.12
C GLY A 992 -4.79 -21.16 -13.96
N THR A 993 -4.68 -19.97 -14.54
CA THR A 993 -3.40 -19.23 -14.68
C THR A 993 -3.09 -18.21 -13.59
N GLY A 994 -3.97 -18.07 -12.60
CA GLY A 994 -3.91 -17.06 -11.54
C GLY A 994 -3.01 -17.40 -10.35
N SER A 995 -2.74 -16.39 -9.54
CA SER A 995 -1.95 -16.46 -8.31
C SER A 995 -2.76 -16.91 -7.09
N LEU A 996 -2.10 -17.58 -6.14
CA LEU A 996 -2.66 -17.98 -4.85
C LEU A 996 -1.89 -17.28 -3.72
N THR A 997 -2.56 -16.54 -2.85
CA THR A 997 -1.94 -15.80 -1.73
C THR A 997 -2.48 -16.26 -0.38
N LYS A 998 -1.64 -16.79 0.51
CA LYS A 998 -1.95 -17.02 1.93
C LYS A 998 -1.58 -15.78 2.75
N THR A 999 -2.48 -15.32 3.61
CA THR A 999 -2.27 -14.20 4.55
C THR A 999 -2.64 -14.58 5.98
N GLY A 1000 -2.21 -13.78 6.96
CA GLY A 1000 -2.53 -13.98 8.38
C GLY A 1000 -1.72 -15.08 9.07
N SER A 1001 -1.69 -15.10 10.41
CA SER A 1001 -0.72 -15.88 11.21
C SER A 1001 -0.95 -17.41 11.27
N THR A 1002 -2.04 -17.91 10.69
CA THR A 1002 -2.50 -19.30 10.74
C THR A 1002 -1.76 -20.24 9.77
N ILE A 1003 -1.88 -21.54 9.99
CA ILE A 1003 -1.38 -22.60 9.10
C ILE A 1003 -2.42 -22.90 8.01
N LEU A 1004 -2.03 -22.84 6.75
CA LEU A 1004 -2.77 -23.41 5.63
C LEU A 1004 -2.06 -24.67 5.15
N THR A 1005 -2.68 -25.82 5.31
CA THR A 1005 -2.14 -27.10 4.86
C THR A 1005 -2.76 -27.48 3.51
N ILE A 1006 -1.92 -27.79 2.52
CA ILE A 1006 -2.33 -28.33 1.21
C ILE A 1006 -1.84 -29.77 1.11
N THR A 1007 -2.78 -30.70 0.97
CA THR A 1007 -2.55 -32.16 0.87
C THR A 1007 -3.10 -32.76 -0.43
N THR A 1008 -3.96 -32.05 -1.15
CA THR A 1008 -4.49 -32.44 -2.47
C THR A 1008 -3.69 -31.80 -3.62
N PRO A 1009 -3.47 -32.51 -4.74
CA PRO A 1009 -2.91 -31.92 -5.96
C PRO A 1009 -3.69 -30.70 -6.43
N GLN A 1010 -2.95 -29.64 -6.81
CA GLN A 1010 -3.48 -28.42 -7.41
C GLN A 1010 -2.90 -28.30 -8.83
N THR A 1011 -3.63 -27.68 -9.76
CA THR A 1011 -3.27 -27.61 -11.19
C THR A 1011 -3.28 -26.19 -11.74
N TYR A 1012 -3.21 -25.17 -10.87
CA TYR A 1012 -2.99 -23.80 -11.30
C TYR A 1012 -1.52 -23.55 -11.65
N THR A 1013 -1.26 -22.48 -12.42
CA THR A 1013 0.03 -22.23 -13.08
C THR A 1013 0.63 -20.85 -12.80
N GLY A 1014 0.00 -20.05 -11.93
CA GLY A 1014 0.50 -18.77 -11.43
C GLY A 1014 1.12 -18.84 -10.02
N ASP A 1015 1.75 -17.75 -9.60
CA ASP A 1015 2.58 -17.71 -8.38
C ASP A 1015 1.82 -18.00 -7.07
N THR A 1016 2.54 -18.57 -6.11
CA THR A 1016 2.10 -18.73 -4.72
C THR A 1016 2.78 -17.69 -3.83
N ILE A 1017 2.01 -16.96 -3.03
CA ILE A 1017 2.50 -15.91 -2.13
C ILE A 1017 2.10 -16.28 -0.69
N VAL A 1018 3.03 -16.17 0.26
CA VAL A 1018 2.79 -16.45 1.69
C VAL A 1018 3.11 -15.18 2.48
N ASP A 1019 2.14 -14.28 2.59
CA ASP A 1019 2.26 -13.03 3.34
C ASP A 1019 1.76 -13.18 4.79
N GLY A 1020 2.51 -13.97 5.55
CA GLY A 1020 2.25 -14.28 6.96
C GLY A 1020 1.76 -15.70 7.24
N GLY A 1021 1.99 -16.15 8.47
CA GLY A 1021 1.65 -17.48 8.95
C GLY A 1021 2.49 -18.58 8.30
N THR A 1022 1.90 -19.76 8.13
CA THR A 1022 2.55 -20.92 7.50
C THR A 1022 1.72 -21.43 6.34
N LEU A 1023 2.33 -21.60 5.17
CA LEU A 1023 1.85 -22.50 4.13
C LEU A 1023 2.58 -23.84 4.31
N GLU A 1024 1.85 -24.90 4.57
CA GLU A 1024 2.39 -26.24 4.69
C GLU A 1024 1.95 -27.11 3.52
N LEU A 1025 2.89 -27.44 2.63
CA LEU A 1025 2.67 -28.41 1.57
C LEU A 1025 3.04 -29.79 2.12
N GLN A 1026 2.02 -30.53 2.57
CA GLN A 1026 2.18 -31.89 3.07
C GLN A 1026 1.84 -32.89 1.97
N ASN A 1027 2.83 -33.63 1.47
CA ASN A 1027 2.57 -34.97 0.98
C ASN A 1027 2.43 -35.88 2.21
N ASN A 1028 1.28 -35.77 2.89
CA ASN A 1028 0.80 -36.87 3.71
C ASN A 1028 0.55 -38.03 2.76
N SER A 1029 1.18 -39.16 3.02
CA SER A 1029 0.95 -40.41 2.28
C SER A 1029 -0.42 -41.00 2.64
N ALA A 1030 -1.48 -40.26 2.34
CA ALA A 1030 -2.82 -40.76 2.18
C ALA A 1030 -2.82 -41.61 0.90
N SER A 1031 -2.54 -42.89 1.10
CA SER A 1031 -2.72 -43.99 0.15
C SER A 1031 -3.73 -43.68 -0.95
N ALA A 1032 -3.25 -43.38 -2.18
CA ALA A 1032 -4.13 -43.26 -3.33
C ALA A 1032 -4.87 -44.59 -3.49
N ILE A 1033 -6.20 -44.55 -3.35
CA ILE A 1033 -7.07 -45.72 -3.44
C ILE A 1033 -7.12 -46.18 -4.89
N LEU A 1034 -6.14 -47.00 -5.26
CA LEU A 1034 -5.96 -47.53 -6.61
C LEU A 1034 -6.38 -49.00 -6.72
N GLY A 1035 -6.92 -49.60 -5.66
CA GLY A 1035 -7.75 -50.81 -5.78
C GLY A 1035 -9.10 -50.55 -5.12
N THR A 1036 -10.20 -50.54 -5.90
CA THR A 1036 -11.54 -50.41 -5.33
C THR A 1036 -11.88 -51.65 -4.51
N VAL A 1037 -11.83 -51.53 -3.19
CA VAL A 1037 -12.42 -52.49 -2.26
C VAL A 1037 -13.90 -52.13 -2.12
N ALA A 1038 -14.79 -52.97 -2.64
CA ALA A 1038 -16.22 -52.79 -2.49
C ALA A 1038 -16.63 -53.07 -1.03
N ASN A 1039 -17.48 -52.24 -0.44
CA ASN A 1039 -17.93 -52.37 0.95
C ASN A 1039 -16.74 -52.43 1.94
N ALA A 1040 -15.84 -51.44 1.87
CA ALA A 1040 -14.57 -51.39 2.59
C ALA A 1040 -14.71 -51.35 4.14
N GLY A 1041 -15.70 -50.61 4.65
CA GLY A 1041 -16.09 -50.59 6.07
C GLY A 1041 -17.22 -51.56 6.45
N PHE A 1042 -17.63 -52.45 5.54
CA PHE A 1042 -18.64 -53.49 5.80
C PHE A 1042 -20.07 -53.02 6.15
N GLU A 1043 -20.39 -51.75 5.92
CA GLU A 1043 -21.70 -51.08 6.11
C GLU A 1043 -22.88 -51.65 5.32
N THR A 1044 -22.67 -52.70 4.51
CA THR A 1044 -23.75 -53.46 3.88
C THR A 1044 -23.62 -54.97 4.11
N PRO A 1045 -24.70 -55.67 4.50
CA PRO A 1045 -26.03 -55.14 4.81
C PRO A 1045 -26.09 -54.44 6.17
N ASP A 1046 -26.97 -53.43 6.24
CA ASP A 1046 -27.26 -52.66 7.46
C ASP A 1046 -27.75 -53.58 8.60
N TYR A 1047 -27.00 -53.59 9.71
CA TYR A 1047 -27.40 -54.15 10.99
C TYR A 1047 -27.38 -53.03 12.05
N THR A 1048 -28.52 -52.76 12.69
CA THR A 1048 -28.61 -51.74 13.76
C THR A 1048 -28.71 -52.34 15.17
N GLY A 1049 -28.34 -51.54 16.18
CA GLY A 1049 -28.68 -51.80 17.59
C GLY A 1049 -27.88 -52.90 18.28
N GLY A 1050 -26.59 -53.06 17.96
CA GLY A 1050 -25.72 -54.08 18.57
C GLY A 1050 -25.95 -55.50 18.04
N ALA A 1051 -26.71 -55.64 16.96
CA ALA A 1051 -26.87 -56.89 16.23
C ALA A 1051 -25.55 -57.35 15.57
N TRP A 1052 -25.43 -58.65 15.33
CA TRP A 1052 -24.32 -59.27 14.63
C TRP A 1052 -24.78 -60.59 14.01
N ASN A 1053 -24.16 -61.01 12.91
CA ASN A 1053 -24.52 -62.24 12.20
C ASN A 1053 -23.29 -62.98 11.67
N TYR A 1054 -23.28 -64.31 11.77
CA TYR A 1054 -22.31 -65.14 11.05
C TYR A 1054 -22.71 -65.25 9.58
N LEU A 1055 -21.73 -65.16 8.70
CA LEU A 1055 -21.91 -65.14 7.26
C LEU A 1055 -21.11 -66.31 6.67
N GLY A 1056 -21.72 -67.00 5.71
CA GLY A 1056 -21.07 -68.07 4.94
C GLY A 1056 -20.64 -67.58 3.56
N ASP A 1057 -20.26 -68.52 2.69
CA ASP A 1057 -19.97 -68.25 1.27
C ASP A 1057 -21.19 -67.72 0.49
N ASP A 1058 -22.40 -67.83 1.05
CA ASP A 1058 -23.67 -67.42 0.44
C ASP A 1058 -23.91 -65.90 0.49
N GLY A 1059 -23.04 -65.14 -0.17
CA GLY A 1059 -23.39 -63.94 -0.94
C GLY A 1059 -23.94 -62.70 -0.20
N ILE A 1060 -23.05 -61.91 0.39
CA ILE A 1060 -23.21 -60.43 0.40
C ILE A 1060 -22.41 -59.88 -0.79
N ALA A 1061 -22.85 -58.78 -1.38
CA ALA A 1061 -22.45 -58.30 -2.72
C ALA A 1061 -20.94 -58.02 -2.96
N ALA A 1062 -20.07 -58.13 -1.95
CA ALA A 1062 -18.64 -57.80 -2.06
C ALA A 1062 -17.68 -58.76 -1.32
N TRP A 1063 -18.10 -59.39 -0.20
CA TRP A 1063 -17.22 -60.20 0.65
C TRP A 1063 -17.78 -61.60 0.90
N SER A 1064 -16.92 -62.62 0.77
CA SER A 1064 -17.17 -64.02 1.15
C SER A 1064 -16.57 -64.30 2.52
N PHE A 1065 -17.34 -64.94 3.40
CA PHE A 1065 -16.93 -65.25 4.77
C PHE A 1065 -16.97 -66.75 5.05
N SER A 1066 -16.02 -67.23 5.85
CA SER A 1066 -16.03 -68.58 6.41
C SER A 1066 -15.57 -68.53 7.85
N GLY A 1067 -16.45 -68.81 8.81
CA GLY A 1067 -16.14 -68.62 10.24
C GLY A 1067 -15.97 -67.14 10.65
N GLY A 1068 -16.64 -66.23 9.94
CA GLY A 1068 -16.67 -64.79 10.21
C GLY A 1068 -18.04 -64.19 9.95
N GLY A 1069 -18.17 -62.88 10.06
CA GLY A 1069 -19.45 -62.19 9.96
C GLY A 1069 -19.32 -60.68 9.99
N ILE A 1070 -20.45 -59.99 10.17
CA ILE A 1070 -20.52 -58.53 10.38
C ILE A 1070 -21.22 -58.26 11.71
N GLY A 1071 -20.68 -57.33 12.49
CA GLY A 1071 -21.25 -56.83 13.74
C GLY A 1071 -21.44 -55.32 13.67
N SER A 1072 -22.45 -54.82 14.37
CA SER A 1072 -22.73 -53.39 14.47
C SER A 1072 -22.18 -52.78 15.76
N ASN A 1073 -22.18 -51.45 15.82
CA ASN A 1073 -21.87 -50.66 17.01
C ASN A 1073 -22.65 -51.15 18.24
N GLY A 1074 -21.94 -51.37 19.35
CA GLY A 1074 -22.47 -51.94 20.59
C GLY A 1074 -22.68 -53.46 20.59
N SER A 1075 -22.27 -54.19 19.55
CA SER A 1075 -22.36 -55.66 19.51
C SER A 1075 -21.32 -56.35 20.41
N PRO A 1076 -21.43 -57.66 20.69
CA PRO A 1076 -20.41 -58.43 21.42
C PRO A 1076 -19.06 -58.61 20.72
N TRP A 1077 -18.84 -57.92 19.58
CA TRP A 1077 -17.63 -58.00 18.76
C TRP A 1077 -16.83 -56.69 18.75
N LEU A 1078 -17.51 -55.53 18.75
CA LEU A 1078 -16.92 -54.20 18.76
C LEU A 1078 -17.78 -53.20 19.53
N SER A 1079 -17.15 -52.14 20.04
CA SER A 1079 -17.85 -51.07 20.77
C SER A 1079 -18.36 -49.99 19.81
N ILE A 1080 -17.44 -49.37 19.06
CA ILE A 1080 -17.69 -48.39 18.00
C ILE A 1080 -16.74 -48.72 16.84
N ALA A 1081 -17.24 -48.66 15.60
CA ALA A 1081 -16.51 -48.82 14.35
C ALA A 1081 -15.75 -47.54 13.98
N PRO A 1082 -14.51 -47.64 13.46
CA PRO A 1082 -13.76 -46.52 12.88
C PRO A 1082 -14.44 -45.82 11.70
N GLU A 1083 -15.11 -46.56 10.83
CA GLU A 1083 -15.93 -46.05 9.71
C GLU A 1083 -17.40 -46.49 9.91
N GLY A 1084 -18.35 -45.66 9.50
CA GLY A 1084 -19.78 -45.99 9.59
C GLY A 1084 -20.30 -46.49 10.96
N ASP A 1085 -21.18 -47.48 10.93
CA ASP A 1085 -21.88 -48.06 12.08
C ASP A 1085 -21.51 -49.53 12.37
N GLN A 1086 -20.64 -50.17 11.57
CA GLN A 1086 -20.40 -51.61 11.58
C GLN A 1086 -18.95 -52.01 11.28
N ALA A 1087 -18.63 -53.30 11.46
CA ALA A 1087 -17.35 -53.87 11.06
C ALA A 1087 -17.48 -55.37 10.76
N ALA A 1088 -16.57 -55.90 9.93
CA ALA A 1088 -16.40 -57.36 9.82
C ALA A 1088 -15.80 -57.93 11.11
N PHE A 1089 -16.06 -59.21 11.39
CA PHE A 1089 -15.34 -59.97 12.40
C PHE A 1089 -14.97 -61.36 11.90
N ILE A 1090 -13.81 -61.86 12.32
CA ILE A 1090 -13.30 -63.20 12.00
C ILE A 1090 -13.08 -63.97 13.30
N GLN A 1091 -13.62 -65.19 13.38
CA GLN A 1091 -13.51 -66.07 14.56
C GLN A 1091 -12.54 -67.24 14.30
N ILE A 1092 -11.72 -67.58 15.29
CA ILE A 1092 -10.85 -68.78 15.32
C ILE A 1092 -9.92 -68.83 14.08
N ASN A 1093 -10.21 -69.71 13.12
CA ASN A 1093 -9.43 -69.95 11.90
C ASN A 1093 -10.21 -69.53 10.65
N GLY A 1094 -11.21 -68.66 10.83
CA GLY A 1094 -12.06 -68.16 9.77
C GLY A 1094 -11.32 -67.20 8.84
N ASN A 1095 -12.01 -66.79 7.78
CA ASN A 1095 -11.53 -65.80 6.84
C ASN A 1095 -12.66 -64.89 6.32
N ALA A 1096 -12.25 -63.74 5.80
CA ALA A 1096 -13.04 -62.84 4.98
C ALA A 1096 -12.24 -62.56 3.70
N SER A 1097 -12.85 -62.70 2.53
CA SER A 1097 -12.17 -62.54 1.24
C SER A 1097 -12.99 -61.78 0.21
N GLN A 1098 -12.30 -61.05 -0.66
CA GLN A 1098 -12.90 -60.29 -1.77
C GLN A 1098 -11.99 -60.35 -2.99
N THR A 1099 -12.60 -60.36 -4.17
CA THR A 1099 -11.89 -60.10 -5.43
C THR A 1099 -11.73 -58.61 -5.65
N ILE A 1100 -10.50 -58.12 -5.54
CA ILE A 1100 -10.09 -56.74 -5.86
C ILE A 1100 -9.57 -56.68 -7.30
N SER A 1101 -9.49 -55.47 -7.87
CA SER A 1101 -8.79 -55.23 -9.15
C SER A 1101 -7.80 -54.09 -9.01
N VAL A 1102 -6.59 -54.28 -9.54
CA VAL A 1102 -5.53 -53.27 -9.56
C VAL A 1102 -5.24 -52.82 -11.01
N PRO A 1103 -5.04 -51.52 -11.27
CA PRO A 1103 -5.03 -50.96 -12.63
C PRO A 1103 -3.71 -51.18 -13.37
N SER A 1104 -2.60 -51.38 -12.67
CA SER A 1104 -1.26 -51.49 -13.22
C SER A 1104 -0.41 -52.49 -12.44
N ASP A 1105 0.61 -53.04 -13.10
CA ASP A 1105 1.71 -53.74 -12.44
C ASP A 1105 2.39 -52.80 -11.43
N GLY A 1106 2.68 -53.28 -10.21
CA GLY A 1106 3.34 -52.50 -9.17
C GLY A 1106 3.28 -53.17 -7.80
N ASP A 1107 3.96 -52.57 -6.81
CA ASP A 1107 3.77 -52.94 -5.41
C ASP A 1107 2.43 -52.40 -4.89
N TYR A 1108 1.81 -53.13 -3.96
CA TYR A 1108 0.59 -52.74 -3.25
C TYR A 1108 0.67 -53.11 -1.77
N VAL A 1109 0.07 -52.26 -0.92
CA VAL A 1109 -0.13 -52.49 0.52
C VAL A 1109 -1.62 -52.51 0.86
N VAL A 1110 -1.97 -53.26 1.90
CA VAL A 1110 -3.30 -53.28 2.50
C VAL A 1110 -3.25 -52.53 3.82
N SER A 1111 -4.01 -51.46 3.95
CA SER A 1111 -4.29 -50.80 5.23
C SER A 1111 -5.69 -51.16 5.73
N PHE A 1112 -5.84 -51.31 7.03
CA PHE A 1112 -7.11 -51.64 7.69
C PHE A 1112 -7.04 -51.30 9.17
N GLN A 1113 -8.20 -51.10 9.80
CA GLN A 1113 -8.34 -51.00 11.24
C GLN A 1113 -8.63 -52.37 11.84
N SER A 1114 -8.14 -52.66 13.05
CA SER A 1114 -8.38 -53.95 13.71
C SER A 1114 -8.55 -53.87 15.23
N ALA A 1115 -9.47 -54.68 15.78
CA ALA A 1115 -9.68 -54.81 17.23
C ALA A 1115 -10.00 -56.26 17.63
N ASN A 1116 -9.30 -56.82 18.61
CA ASN A 1116 -9.69 -58.06 19.26
C ASN A 1116 -10.97 -57.87 20.09
N ARG A 1117 -11.84 -58.88 20.03
CA ARG A 1117 -13.14 -58.94 20.70
C ARG A 1117 -13.06 -58.57 22.20
N PRO A 1118 -13.92 -57.65 22.71
CA PRO A 1118 -13.98 -57.33 24.14
C PRO A 1118 -14.24 -58.56 25.02
N GLY A 1119 -13.36 -58.81 25.99
CA GLY A 1119 -13.59 -59.84 27.04
C GLY A 1119 -13.30 -61.30 26.64
N TYR A 1120 -12.83 -61.56 25.42
CA TYR A 1120 -12.44 -62.90 24.94
C TYR A 1120 -10.95 -62.94 24.59
N PRO A 1121 -10.31 -64.13 24.53
CA PRO A 1121 -8.93 -64.22 24.06
C PRO A 1121 -8.80 -63.78 22.60
N ALA A 1122 -7.69 -63.14 22.28
CA ALA A 1122 -7.38 -62.58 20.97
C ALA A 1122 -6.96 -63.67 19.96
N THR A 1123 -7.21 -63.44 18.66
CA THR A 1123 -6.73 -64.32 17.56
C THR A 1123 -5.59 -63.62 16.82
N ASN A 1124 -4.69 -64.38 16.18
CA ASN A 1124 -3.71 -63.79 15.26
C ASN A 1124 -4.38 -63.55 13.91
N LEU A 1125 -3.98 -62.50 13.19
CA LEU A 1125 -4.54 -62.15 11.88
C LEU A 1125 -3.45 -62.13 10.83
N SER A 1126 -3.73 -62.71 9.67
CA SER A 1126 -2.88 -62.61 8.48
C SER A 1126 -3.66 -62.08 7.29
N VAL A 1127 -2.96 -61.36 6.43
CA VAL A 1127 -3.52 -60.76 5.21
C VAL A 1127 -2.71 -61.23 4.02
N SER A 1128 -3.40 -61.70 3.00
CA SER A 1128 -2.81 -62.23 1.76
C SER A 1128 -3.51 -61.63 0.55
N ILE A 1129 -2.77 -61.43 -0.55
CA ILE A 1129 -3.32 -61.13 -1.87
C ILE A 1129 -2.90 -62.25 -2.83
N GLY A 1130 -3.89 -62.93 -3.41
CA GLY A 1130 -3.66 -64.15 -4.18
C GLY A 1130 -3.00 -65.24 -3.31
N ALA A 1131 -1.86 -65.76 -3.76
CA ALA A 1131 -1.08 -66.76 -3.01
C ALA A 1131 -0.02 -66.13 -2.06
N THR A 1132 0.14 -64.81 -2.05
CA THR A 1132 1.21 -64.12 -1.32
C THR A 1132 0.70 -63.50 -0.03
N GLN A 1133 1.31 -63.84 1.10
CA GLN A 1133 1.03 -63.20 2.38
C GLN A 1133 1.66 -61.80 2.42
N ALA A 1134 0.82 -60.77 2.54
CA ALA A 1134 1.21 -59.36 2.62
C ALA A 1134 1.61 -58.95 4.04
N GLY A 1135 1.01 -59.58 5.06
CA GLY A 1135 1.34 -59.31 6.47
C GLY A 1135 0.75 -60.34 7.42
N SER A 1136 1.29 -60.38 8.63
CA SER A 1136 0.76 -61.18 9.73
C SER A 1136 1.04 -60.48 11.06
N TRP A 1137 0.03 -60.43 11.92
CA TRP A 1137 0.06 -59.77 13.22
C TRP A 1137 -0.38 -60.74 14.29
N THR A 1138 0.37 -60.75 15.38
CA THR A 1138 -0.01 -61.49 16.58
C THR A 1138 -1.20 -60.85 17.27
N ALA A 1139 -1.91 -61.65 18.06
CA ALA A 1139 -2.98 -61.23 18.95
C ALA A 1139 -2.66 -59.98 19.80
N ALA A 1140 -1.40 -59.79 20.21
CA ALA A 1140 -0.97 -58.63 21.00
C ALA A 1140 -0.72 -57.36 20.16
N GLU A 1141 -0.51 -57.51 18.85
CA GLU A 1141 -0.35 -56.41 17.90
C GLU A 1141 -1.71 -55.96 17.34
N LEU A 1142 -2.78 -56.74 17.51
CA LEU A 1142 -4.13 -56.33 17.16
C LEU A 1142 -4.77 -55.60 18.35
N GLY A 1143 -5.63 -54.61 18.11
CA GLY A 1143 -6.17 -53.74 19.16
C GLY A 1143 -6.83 -54.53 20.28
N THR A 1144 -6.88 -54.05 21.52
CA THR A 1144 -7.40 -54.84 22.65
C THR A 1144 -8.69 -54.27 23.22
N GLY A 1145 -9.56 -55.15 23.74
CA GLY A 1145 -10.81 -54.74 24.38
C GLY A 1145 -11.84 -54.09 23.46
N GLY A 1146 -11.79 -54.32 22.14
CA GLY A 1146 -12.63 -53.64 21.15
C GLY A 1146 -12.20 -52.20 20.81
N THR A 1147 -11.00 -51.78 21.19
CA THR A 1147 -10.38 -50.53 20.70
C THR A 1147 -9.63 -50.85 19.41
N PHE A 1148 -9.97 -50.17 18.32
CA PHE A 1148 -9.33 -50.35 17.01
C PHE A 1148 -7.94 -49.72 16.94
N VAL A 1149 -7.05 -50.35 16.18
CA VAL A 1149 -5.72 -49.84 15.82
C VAL A 1149 -5.46 -50.07 14.34
N SER A 1150 -4.85 -49.07 13.68
CA SER A 1150 -4.53 -49.12 12.26
C SER A 1150 -3.36 -50.06 11.97
N ARG A 1151 -3.46 -50.84 10.91
CA ARG A 1151 -2.47 -51.84 10.47
C ARG A 1151 -2.23 -51.67 8.97
N VAL A 1152 -0.97 -51.80 8.56
CA VAL A 1152 -0.54 -51.68 7.16
C VAL A 1152 0.39 -52.84 6.84
N SER A 1153 0.10 -53.58 5.76
CA SER A 1153 0.90 -54.72 5.33
C SER A 1153 2.27 -54.32 4.79
N GLY A 1154 3.16 -55.30 4.62
CA GLY A 1154 4.31 -55.12 3.72
C GLY A 1154 3.84 -54.97 2.27
N PRO A 1155 4.70 -54.41 1.38
CA PRO A 1155 4.40 -54.33 -0.05
C PRO A 1155 4.37 -55.73 -0.68
N VAL A 1156 3.38 -55.95 -1.54
CA VAL A 1156 3.27 -57.13 -2.40
C VAL A 1156 3.19 -56.67 -3.84
N PHE A 1157 4.11 -57.14 -4.69
CA PHE A 1157 4.05 -56.92 -6.12
C PHE A 1157 2.86 -57.66 -6.75
N LEU A 1158 1.99 -56.93 -7.42
CA LEU A 1158 0.83 -57.43 -8.15
C LEU A 1158 0.91 -56.97 -9.61
N THR A 1159 0.49 -57.83 -10.54
CA THR A 1159 0.27 -57.44 -11.94
C THR A 1159 -1.09 -56.78 -12.12
N ALA A 1160 -1.26 -55.95 -13.14
CA ALA A 1160 -2.54 -55.37 -13.53
C ALA A 1160 -3.62 -56.47 -13.69
N GLY A 1161 -4.82 -56.21 -13.15
CA GLY A 1161 -5.95 -57.12 -13.21
C GLY A 1161 -6.48 -57.54 -11.83
N SER A 1162 -7.14 -58.69 -11.81
CA SER A 1162 -7.98 -59.13 -10.69
C SER A 1162 -7.25 -60.09 -9.75
N HIS A 1163 -7.33 -59.85 -8.44
CA HIS A 1163 -6.68 -60.63 -7.38
C HIS A 1163 -7.63 -60.86 -6.20
N THR A 1164 -7.39 -61.88 -5.38
CA THR A 1164 -8.20 -62.15 -4.19
C THR A 1164 -7.49 -61.65 -2.93
N LEU A 1165 -8.02 -60.60 -2.31
CA LEU A 1165 -7.64 -60.16 -0.96
C LEU A 1165 -8.29 -61.10 0.06
N THR A 1166 -7.52 -61.59 1.04
CA THR A 1166 -8.01 -62.49 2.09
C THR A 1166 -7.42 -62.14 3.44
N PHE A 1167 -8.30 -61.87 4.40
CA PHE A 1167 -8.00 -61.81 5.83
C PHE A 1167 -8.25 -63.18 6.44
N THR A 1168 -7.28 -63.75 7.15
CA THR A 1168 -7.39 -65.09 7.77
C THR A 1168 -6.97 -65.04 9.23
N GLY A 1169 -7.88 -65.42 10.12
CA GLY A 1169 -7.60 -65.62 11.54
C GLY A 1169 -6.83 -66.91 11.78
N SER A 1170 -6.04 -66.96 12.86
CA SER A 1170 -5.42 -68.21 13.31
C SER A 1170 -5.34 -68.30 14.83
N THR A 1171 -5.83 -69.43 15.35
CA THR A 1171 -6.01 -69.64 16.79
C THR A 1171 -4.72 -69.76 17.58
N VAL A 1172 -4.73 -69.14 18.76
CA VAL A 1172 -3.81 -69.43 19.86
C VAL A 1172 -4.44 -70.30 20.97
N SER A 1173 -5.76 -70.22 21.19
CA SER A 1173 -6.67 -71.28 21.70
C SER A 1173 -8.01 -70.68 22.19
N GLY A 1174 -9.09 -71.46 22.16
CA GLY A 1174 -10.43 -71.06 22.66
C GLY A 1174 -11.32 -70.35 21.63
N ASP A 1175 -12.46 -69.82 22.08
CA ASP A 1175 -13.30 -68.88 21.31
C ASP A 1175 -12.55 -67.54 21.23
N THR A 1176 -12.10 -67.19 20.03
CA THR A 1176 -11.25 -66.03 19.76
C THR A 1176 -11.71 -65.32 18.50
N GLY A 1177 -11.54 -63.99 18.42
CA GLY A 1177 -11.85 -63.27 17.18
C GLY A 1177 -11.45 -61.80 17.18
N THR A 1178 -11.34 -61.27 15.96
CA THR A 1178 -10.87 -59.92 15.66
C THR A 1178 -11.82 -59.26 14.68
N ALA A 1179 -12.25 -58.04 15.00
CA ALA A 1179 -12.96 -57.15 14.12
C ALA A 1179 -11.98 -56.43 13.17
N ILE A 1180 -12.43 -56.18 11.94
CA ILE A 1180 -11.67 -55.56 10.84
C ILE A 1180 -12.59 -54.53 10.17
N ASP A 1181 -12.06 -53.35 9.90
CA ASP A 1181 -12.79 -52.23 9.35
C ASP A 1181 -11.87 -51.35 8.46
N ASP A 1182 -12.44 -50.43 7.68
CA ASP A 1182 -11.72 -49.42 6.85
C ASP A 1182 -10.63 -50.04 5.96
N VAL A 1183 -11.01 -51.04 5.14
CA VAL A 1183 -10.07 -51.81 4.33
C VAL A 1183 -9.73 -51.09 3.02
N VAL A 1184 -8.49 -50.64 2.89
CA VAL A 1184 -7.97 -49.94 1.71
C VAL A 1184 -6.81 -50.72 1.08
N VAL A 1185 -6.80 -50.83 -0.25
CA VAL A 1185 -5.67 -51.32 -1.03
C VAL A 1185 -5.10 -50.19 -1.88
N SER A 1186 -3.80 -49.94 -1.74
CA SER A 1186 -3.10 -48.82 -2.38
C SER A 1186 -1.71 -49.23 -2.84
N SER A 1187 -1.15 -48.53 -3.83
CA SER A 1187 0.26 -48.71 -4.16
C SER A 1187 1.12 -47.88 -3.21
N PRO A 1188 2.22 -48.41 -2.64
CA PRO A 1188 3.15 -47.63 -1.82
C PRO A 1188 4.02 -46.68 -2.67
N THR A 1189 3.77 -46.57 -3.97
CA THR A 1189 4.36 -45.56 -4.85
C THR A 1189 3.28 -44.82 -5.64
N THR A 1190 2.62 -43.87 -4.96
CA THR A 1190 2.11 -42.66 -5.63
C THR A 1190 2.68 -41.46 -4.90
N ASN A 1191 3.61 -40.75 -5.56
CA ASN A 1191 4.15 -39.50 -5.04
C ASN A 1191 3.01 -38.47 -5.00
N GLY A 1192 2.97 -37.64 -3.96
CA GLY A 1192 2.21 -36.39 -4.00
C GLY A 1192 2.72 -35.56 -5.17
N SER A 1193 1.86 -35.32 -6.15
CA SER A 1193 2.19 -34.51 -7.32
C SER A 1193 1.60 -33.13 -7.13
N LEU A 1194 2.45 -32.12 -6.96
CA LEU A 1194 2.07 -30.73 -7.21
C LEU A 1194 2.32 -30.48 -8.69
N SER A 1195 1.36 -30.89 -9.53
CA SER A 1195 1.49 -30.86 -10.99
C SER A 1195 1.28 -29.45 -11.52
N PHE A 1196 2.33 -28.64 -11.48
CA PHE A 1196 2.44 -27.44 -12.31
C PHE A 1196 2.47 -27.86 -13.78
N LEU A 1197 1.37 -27.66 -14.51
CA LEU A 1197 1.30 -27.88 -15.95
C LEU A 1197 1.84 -26.63 -16.66
N PRO A 1198 3.00 -26.67 -17.33
CA PRO A 1198 3.42 -25.53 -18.13
C PRO A 1198 2.47 -25.35 -19.33
N GLU A 1199 1.83 -24.18 -19.43
CA GLU A 1199 1.25 -23.78 -20.71
C GLU A 1199 2.37 -23.46 -21.71
N GLY A 1200 2.10 -23.68 -23.00
CA GLY A 1200 3.06 -23.43 -24.06
C GLY A 1200 3.52 -21.96 -24.05
N ASN A 1201 4.84 -21.75 -24.14
CA ASN A 1201 5.56 -20.46 -24.09
C ASN A 1201 6.08 -20.00 -22.71
N GLY A 1202 6.11 -20.87 -21.71
CA GLY A 1202 7.00 -20.73 -20.53
C GLY A 1202 6.47 -19.82 -19.42
N VAL A 1203 6.30 -20.39 -18.23
CA VAL A 1203 5.89 -19.67 -17.01
C VAL A 1203 6.77 -20.07 -15.84
N SER A 1204 7.25 -19.07 -15.10
CA SER A 1204 7.90 -19.25 -13.80
C SER A 1204 6.81 -19.36 -12.74
N ASN A 1205 6.70 -20.52 -12.06
CA ASN A 1205 5.91 -20.65 -10.84
C ASN A 1205 6.83 -20.45 -9.63
N GLN A 1206 6.57 -19.43 -8.81
CA GLN A 1206 7.36 -19.11 -7.62
C GLN A 1206 6.54 -19.28 -6.34
N ILE A 1207 7.19 -19.67 -5.25
CA ILE A 1207 6.69 -19.47 -3.89
C ILE A 1207 7.47 -18.30 -3.30
N THR A 1208 6.78 -17.22 -2.91
CA THR A 1208 7.40 -15.99 -2.38
C THR A 1208 6.64 -15.50 -1.14
N GLY A 1209 7.14 -14.46 -0.44
CA GLY A 1209 6.39 -13.78 0.63
C GLY A 1209 7.18 -13.47 1.91
N SER A 1210 6.48 -13.32 3.02
CA SER A 1210 6.99 -12.89 4.34
C SER A 1210 6.74 -13.90 5.47
N GLY A 1211 5.96 -14.96 5.21
CA GLY A 1211 5.59 -16.00 6.17
C GLY A 1211 6.57 -17.17 6.18
N THR A 1212 6.04 -18.38 6.46
CA THR A 1212 6.80 -19.64 6.47
C THR A 1212 6.26 -20.57 5.40
N ALA A 1213 7.14 -21.13 4.55
CA ALA A 1213 6.80 -22.19 3.61
C ALA A 1213 7.43 -23.50 4.07
N VAL A 1214 6.61 -24.50 4.37
CA VAL A 1214 7.07 -25.81 4.86
C VAL A 1214 6.80 -26.86 3.77
N LEU A 1215 7.87 -27.49 3.28
CA LEU A 1215 7.86 -28.45 2.18
C LEU A 1215 8.16 -29.86 2.71
N ASN A 1216 7.11 -30.66 2.94
CA ASN A 1216 7.21 -31.97 3.58
C ASN A 1216 6.79 -33.11 2.63
N GLY A 1217 7.78 -33.82 2.07
CA GLY A 1217 7.61 -35.08 1.34
C GLY A 1217 8.27 -35.14 -0.05
N GLN A 1218 7.93 -36.15 -0.84
CA GLN A 1218 8.38 -36.28 -2.24
C GLN A 1218 7.41 -35.58 -3.19
N PHE A 1219 7.95 -34.77 -4.11
CA PHE A 1219 7.21 -33.98 -5.09
C PHE A 1219 7.60 -34.35 -6.53
N ASN A 1220 6.61 -34.48 -7.41
CA ASN A 1220 6.83 -34.62 -8.85
C ASN A 1220 6.61 -33.29 -9.57
N LEU A 1221 7.55 -32.90 -10.44
CA LEU A 1221 7.36 -31.87 -11.46
C LEU A 1221 7.06 -32.56 -12.80
N ASP A 1222 5.83 -32.41 -13.30
CA ASP A 1222 5.46 -32.92 -14.62
C ASP A 1222 5.83 -31.90 -15.72
N LEU A 1223 6.96 -32.15 -16.38
CA LEU A 1223 7.47 -31.31 -17.45
C LEU A 1223 7.13 -31.87 -18.85
N SER A 1224 6.15 -32.78 -18.96
CA SER A 1224 5.83 -33.48 -20.22
C SER A 1224 5.38 -32.58 -21.37
N LEU A 1225 4.93 -31.36 -21.06
CA LEU A 1225 4.46 -30.35 -22.02
C LEU A 1225 5.43 -29.15 -22.17
N ALA A 1226 6.57 -29.15 -21.49
CA ALA A 1226 7.54 -28.05 -21.54
C ALA A 1226 8.30 -28.03 -22.89
N ASP A 1227 8.37 -26.87 -23.54
CA ASP A 1227 9.22 -26.70 -24.73
C ASP A 1227 10.68 -26.58 -24.31
N ILE A 1228 11.45 -27.64 -24.56
CA ILE A 1228 12.85 -27.82 -24.17
C ILE A 1228 13.85 -27.09 -25.09
N ALA A 1229 13.40 -26.28 -26.06
CA ALA A 1229 14.28 -25.57 -26.99
C ALA A 1229 14.96 -24.31 -26.43
N ASP A 1230 14.30 -23.54 -25.55
CA ASP A 1230 14.67 -22.15 -25.21
C ASP A 1230 15.05 -21.91 -23.73
N GLY A 1231 15.72 -22.88 -23.08
CA GLY A 1231 16.51 -22.62 -21.86
C GLY A 1231 15.72 -22.32 -20.57
N ASN A 1232 14.59 -23.00 -20.34
CA ASN A 1232 13.76 -22.81 -19.15
C ASN A 1232 14.49 -23.12 -17.83
N SER A 1233 14.44 -22.20 -16.86
CA SER A 1233 14.90 -22.40 -15.48
C SER A 1233 13.73 -22.41 -14.50
N TRP A 1234 13.67 -23.40 -13.60
CA TRP A 1234 12.77 -23.39 -12.44
C TRP A 1234 13.52 -22.83 -11.23
N THR A 1235 13.00 -21.77 -10.63
CA THR A 1235 13.64 -21.10 -9.49
C THR A 1235 12.65 -21.03 -8.34
N LEU A 1236 13.00 -21.67 -7.22
CA LEU A 1236 12.38 -21.33 -5.94
C LEU A 1236 13.04 -20.02 -5.49
N VAL A 1237 12.38 -18.89 -5.76
CA VAL A 1237 12.98 -17.57 -5.53
C VAL A 1237 12.87 -17.24 -4.04
N ASN A 1238 13.95 -17.51 -3.31
CA ASN A 1238 14.15 -17.01 -1.96
C ASN A 1238 14.15 -15.47 -1.96
N HIS A 1239 12.97 -14.89 -1.74
CA HIS A 1239 12.84 -13.52 -1.28
C HIS A 1239 13.25 -13.45 0.18
N ALA A 1240 14.06 -12.44 0.55
CA ALA A 1240 14.73 -12.27 1.85
C ALA A 1240 13.83 -12.18 3.10
N THR A 1241 12.53 -12.45 2.96
CA THR A 1241 11.49 -12.42 3.98
C THR A 1241 10.75 -13.76 4.15
N LEU A 1242 10.86 -14.72 3.21
CA LEU A 1242 10.18 -16.02 3.31
C LEU A 1242 11.02 -17.02 4.09
N ASN A 1243 10.47 -17.59 5.17
CA ASN A 1243 11.13 -18.63 5.95
C ASN A 1243 10.82 -20.01 5.36
N GLU A 1244 11.77 -20.61 4.64
CA GLU A 1244 11.61 -21.96 4.09
C GLU A 1244 12.08 -23.04 5.07
N SER A 1245 11.32 -24.13 5.18
CA SER A 1245 11.72 -25.34 5.92
C SER A 1245 11.44 -26.60 5.11
N TYR A 1246 12.48 -27.39 4.87
CA TYR A 1246 12.41 -28.64 4.11
C TYR A 1246 12.39 -29.84 5.06
N GLY A 1247 11.39 -30.72 4.89
CA GLY A 1247 11.31 -31.96 5.65
C GLY A 1247 12.47 -32.92 5.32
N ALA A 1248 12.80 -33.81 6.25
CA ALA A 1248 13.93 -34.77 6.10
C ALA A 1248 13.83 -35.71 4.89
N ASN A 1249 12.65 -35.80 4.25
CA ASN A 1249 12.37 -36.63 3.08
C ASN A 1249 12.11 -35.80 1.80
N PHE A 1250 12.46 -34.51 1.79
CA PHE A 1250 12.26 -33.64 0.62
C PHE A 1250 13.03 -34.17 -0.61
N SER A 1251 12.31 -34.44 -1.70
CA SER A 1251 12.91 -34.85 -2.97
C SER A 1251 12.05 -34.39 -4.15
N VAL A 1252 12.71 -33.95 -5.22
CA VAL A 1252 12.09 -33.47 -6.46
C VAL A 1252 12.45 -34.42 -7.60
N THR A 1253 11.43 -34.99 -8.25
CA THR A 1253 11.59 -35.89 -9.40
C THR A 1253 10.87 -35.34 -10.63
N SER A 1254 11.52 -35.38 -11.80
CA SER A 1254 10.89 -35.06 -13.09
C SER A 1254 10.90 -36.27 -14.03
N ASN A 1255 10.11 -36.18 -15.10
CA ASN A 1255 10.12 -37.08 -16.24
C ASN A 1255 11.24 -36.80 -17.27
N LEU A 1256 12.03 -35.73 -17.10
CA LEU A 1256 13.11 -35.34 -18.03
C LEU A 1256 14.52 -35.60 -17.48
N GLY A 1257 14.70 -35.66 -16.16
CA GLY A 1257 16.02 -35.79 -15.54
C GLY A 1257 16.02 -35.57 -14.02
N ALA A 1258 17.22 -35.58 -13.44
CA ALA A 1258 17.43 -35.21 -12.04
C ALA A 1258 17.76 -33.72 -11.93
N PHE A 1259 17.25 -33.05 -10.90
CA PHE A 1259 17.62 -31.66 -10.63
C PHE A 1259 18.94 -31.59 -9.84
N THR A 1260 19.73 -30.56 -10.09
CA THR A 1260 20.83 -30.15 -9.20
C THR A 1260 20.48 -28.83 -8.51
N ASN A 1261 20.73 -28.78 -7.20
CA ASN A 1261 20.61 -27.55 -6.42
C ASN A 1261 21.91 -26.76 -6.50
N ASN A 1262 21.86 -25.62 -7.17
CA ASN A 1262 22.91 -24.61 -7.14
C ASN A 1262 22.34 -23.36 -6.47
N SER A 1263 22.78 -23.06 -5.25
CA SER A 1263 22.44 -21.82 -4.53
C SER A 1263 20.94 -21.51 -4.44
N GLY A 1264 20.10 -22.54 -4.20
CA GLY A 1264 18.64 -22.40 -4.08
C GLY A 1264 17.87 -22.53 -5.39
N THR A 1265 18.56 -22.44 -6.54
CA THR A 1265 17.97 -22.70 -7.86
C THR A 1265 18.08 -24.19 -8.19
N TRP A 1266 16.96 -24.83 -8.52
CA TRP A 1266 16.91 -26.24 -8.92
C TRP A 1266 16.94 -26.34 -10.45
N THR A 1267 18.13 -26.51 -11.01
CA THR A 1267 18.31 -26.64 -12.47
C THR A 1267 18.12 -28.10 -12.89
N LEU A 1268 17.27 -28.34 -13.89
CA LEU A 1268 17.13 -29.64 -14.55
C LEU A 1268 18.42 -29.96 -15.33
N VAL A 1269 18.97 -31.16 -15.18
CA VAL A 1269 20.25 -31.59 -15.77
C VAL A 1269 20.08 -32.77 -16.72
#